data_AF-K1XFR8-F1
#
_entry.id   AF-K1XFR8-F1
#
_cell.length_a   1.000
_cell.length_b   1.000
_cell.length_c   1.000
_cell.angle_alpha   90.00
_cell.angle_beta   90.00
_cell.angle_gamma   90.00
#
_symmetry.space_group_name_H-M   'P 1'
#
loop_
_entity.id
_entity.type
_entity.pdbx_description
1 polymer ?
#
loop_
_entity_poly.entity_id
_entity_poly.type
_entity_poly.pdbx_seq_one_letter_code
_entity_poly.pdbx_strand_id
1 'polypeptide(L)'
;KGGKRRAANWDIGADEYLDEIYYSVGTNTANLNASNYTVQITGGHNATFSGAMPENIGVGDRLDYSGYVAYIVKRNSSTVYLVQSATGKSVTNCVAGTNTTVKRAFNSLASALDVSSGAGHANYLNTKDLVSANITLNLACYADGVDTARPVVTTFTTGKDNYIRIFTPYLNTEVGVSQRYKGVWDVSKYYMQIAMSASYTSAFLIVDDFVKIDGIQFEVSNAGNYTDTSAVGDFLDSNDYDKVLYISNCIFKSASPLQRGYGIKIGDSDTTAYIYNNIIYGFQSNVTYNYGGIVFRNNLAQGYIYNNTIVDCYYGIAGGSNQILKNNIVLNSNTCLSGAFNSESDYNIVSDNTGSGANSKNNATVKFIEPDNYNYHLSGLDRSAKYAGVDLSTDWYYPVSTDIDGETRGKVSAGADEYGSRYLTLTAAANNTTVTIQKGSGYFTDDFKIIFSETDAGISTVQKGRGDGTWRDNQCSATSLLVQTDTNQLTATGVLEILQNNATEIIIRNSFNSVVETYHIYSTGKIVVDAAGNDQVFVFDGDFTVNTSALRNGGGGYIGMVELNETSVLSVTDYAAPDDLTVAGKVTTGSYETTRQFDYNSNPFEEGQGEYSLISANNQLTLKLDGTTTKRFKPALILEEFYPQSGDAVATAHVIFHSRLNGDWDVTGPQKGVAGTVEGTTDFTRVVRHNGARFDADGEYVSIPTANLNKDKGTIEFFYKPTYAWNDGVSHVLFGYKGAVLDANDYVFEKTAANTLYFAICDNAGTEHSITFNLSADFGWLQNGVMHLRVVFDDAKGLMKLFFNGTEKTPDVSTNLADWSANRLVNANNFAIGNDAQDTTAEATGIIDDFYIYNDVILPYGAYFTDMTNAYANPNPDILFYFNCESDVSGQAPQIGNGT
;
A
#
# COMPACT_ATOMS: atom_id res chain seq x y z
N LYS A 1 -0.88 27.16 -29.84
CA LYS A 1 -1.50 27.22 -31.20
C LYS A 1 -0.46 26.76 -32.21
N GLY A 2 -0.47 25.48 -32.58
CA GLY A 2 0.36 24.91 -33.64
C GLY A 2 -0.37 23.71 -34.19
N GLY A 3 -0.84 23.80 -35.43
CA GLY A 3 -1.57 22.71 -36.08
C GLY A 3 -0.62 21.56 -36.35
N LYS A 4 -0.89 20.40 -35.73
CA LYS A 4 -0.28 19.12 -36.13
C LYS A 4 -0.59 18.92 -37.63
N ARG A 5 0.42 18.56 -38.43
CA ARG A 5 0.20 18.12 -39.81
C ARG A 5 -0.66 16.86 -39.75
N ARG A 6 -1.82 16.91 -40.40
CA ARG A 6 -2.80 15.81 -40.43
C ARG A 6 -2.19 14.57 -41.05
N ALA A 7 -2.40 13.40 -40.43
CA ALA A 7 -2.02 12.12 -40.99
C ALA A 7 -2.73 11.87 -42.34
N ALA A 8 -2.20 10.96 -43.15
CA ALA A 8 -2.78 10.61 -44.46
C ALA A 8 -4.16 9.91 -44.36
N ASN A 9 -4.58 9.49 -43.16
CA ASN A 9 -5.85 8.82 -42.88
C ASN A 9 -6.68 9.65 -41.89
N TRP A 10 -7.99 9.71 -42.11
CA TRP A 10 -8.90 10.62 -41.40
C TRP A 10 -9.63 9.88 -40.29
N ASP A 11 -9.53 10.37 -39.05
CA ASP A 11 -10.45 10.03 -37.97
C ASP A 11 -11.61 11.02 -37.89
N ILE A 12 -12.79 10.54 -37.45
CA ILE A 12 -13.94 11.41 -37.22
C ILE A 12 -13.75 12.10 -35.85
N GLY A 13 -13.40 13.37 -35.88
CA GLY A 13 -13.24 14.17 -34.66
C GLY A 13 -12.16 15.23 -34.79
N ALA A 14 -11.87 15.92 -33.68
CA ALA A 14 -10.77 16.88 -33.60
C ALA A 14 -9.43 16.24 -33.18
N ASP A 15 -9.45 14.95 -32.85
CA ASP A 15 -8.31 14.17 -32.39
C ASP A 15 -8.02 13.03 -33.38
N GLU A 16 -6.75 12.75 -33.64
CA GLU A 16 -6.29 11.66 -34.52
C GLU A 16 -5.70 10.56 -33.64
N TYR A 17 -6.17 9.33 -33.83
CA TYR A 17 -5.68 8.15 -33.13
C TYR A 17 -4.25 7.84 -33.57
N LEU A 18 -3.36 7.63 -32.59
CA LEU A 18 -1.97 7.26 -32.80
C LEU A 18 -1.89 5.73 -32.98
N ASP A 19 -1.55 5.27 -34.18
CA ASP A 19 -1.45 3.82 -34.44
C ASP A 19 -0.16 3.24 -33.81
N GLU A 20 -0.27 2.15 -33.05
CA GLU A 20 0.88 1.42 -32.50
C GLU A 20 1.29 0.26 -33.40
N ILE A 21 2.48 0.34 -33.99
CA ILE A 21 2.98 -0.71 -34.89
C ILE A 21 3.90 -1.65 -34.15
N TYR A 22 3.62 -2.95 -34.19
CA TYR A 22 4.42 -3.98 -33.55
C TYR A 22 5.11 -4.89 -34.57
N TYR A 23 6.41 -5.11 -34.40
CA TYR A 23 7.17 -6.17 -35.08
C TYR A 23 8.02 -6.95 -34.09
N SER A 24 8.03 -8.27 -34.22
CA SER A 24 8.84 -9.12 -33.35
C SER A 24 10.26 -9.31 -33.89
N VAL A 25 11.18 -9.34 -32.95
CA VAL A 25 12.59 -9.60 -33.15
C VAL A 25 12.94 -10.87 -32.38
N GLY A 26 13.55 -11.83 -33.05
CA GLY A 26 14.15 -13.01 -32.43
C GLY A 26 15.26 -13.52 -33.32
N THR A 27 15.69 -14.76 -33.14
CA THR A 27 16.68 -15.45 -33.97
C THR A 27 16.09 -16.72 -34.61
N ASN A 28 14.92 -17.17 -34.11
CA ASN A 28 14.26 -18.36 -34.62
C ASN A 28 13.54 -18.10 -35.95
N THR A 29 13.99 -18.79 -36.99
CA THR A 29 13.46 -18.71 -38.35
C THR A 29 12.34 -19.73 -38.66
N ALA A 30 12.08 -20.66 -37.74
CA ALA A 30 11.09 -21.72 -37.92
C ALA A 30 9.65 -21.21 -37.76
N ASN A 31 8.68 -22.03 -38.21
CA ASN A 31 7.27 -21.79 -37.89
C ASN A 31 7.04 -22.04 -36.40
N LEU A 32 6.66 -21.00 -35.66
CA LEU A 32 6.32 -21.05 -34.24
C LEU A 32 4.98 -21.78 -34.00
N ASN A 33 4.09 -21.83 -34.99
CA ASN A 33 2.88 -22.66 -34.96
C ASN A 33 3.21 -24.13 -35.23
N ALA A 34 3.95 -24.76 -34.31
CA ALA A 34 4.48 -26.12 -34.48
C ALA A 34 3.38 -27.19 -34.58
N SER A 35 2.22 -26.95 -33.97
CA SER A 35 1.06 -27.87 -33.99
C SER A 35 0.18 -27.72 -35.23
N ASN A 36 0.56 -26.84 -36.17
CA ASN A 36 -0.21 -26.54 -37.39
C ASN A 36 -1.68 -26.16 -37.09
N TYR A 37 -1.93 -25.41 -36.00
CA TYR A 37 -3.26 -24.89 -35.73
C TYR A 37 -3.69 -23.95 -36.85
N THR A 38 -4.97 -24.02 -37.21
CA THR A 38 -5.55 -23.14 -38.23
C THR A 38 -6.04 -21.85 -37.60
N VAL A 39 -6.31 -20.82 -38.41
CA VAL A 39 -6.80 -19.52 -37.95
C VAL A 39 -8.11 -19.13 -38.65
N GLN A 40 -8.94 -18.37 -37.95
CA GLN A 40 -10.03 -17.58 -38.50
C GLN A 40 -9.74 -16.11 -38.20
N ILE A 41 -9.90 -15.23 -39.18
CA ILE A 41 -9.82 -13.77 -38.95
C ILE A 41 -11.18 -13.14 -39.23
N THR A 42 -11.69 -12.41 -38.24
CA THR A 42 -12.98 -11.71 -38.29
C THR A 42 -12.82 -10.23 -37.96
N GLY A 43 -13.66 -9.39 -38.56
CA GLY A 43 -13.64 -7.94 -38.34
C GLY A 43 -12.33 -7.25 -38.74
N GLY A 44 -11.46 -7.92 -39.50
CA GLY A 44 -10.15 -7.44 -39.93
C GLY A 44 -9.08 -7.37 -38.84
N HIS A 45 -9.39 -7.80 -37.61
CA HIS A 45 -8.51 -7.65 -36.46
C HIS A 45 -8.49 -8.83 -35.50
N ASN A 46 -9.54 -9.66 -35.47
CA ASN A 46 -9.63 -10.73 -34.47
C ASN A 46 -9.21 -12.07 -35.06
N ALA A 47 -8.02 -12.54 -34.72
CA ALA A 47 -7.48 -13.84 -35.11
C ALA A 47 -7.77 -14.90 -34.04
N THR A 48 -8.57 -15.90 -34.39
CA THR A 48 -8.92 -17.04 -33.53
C THR A 48 -8.27 -18.31 -34.06
N PHE A 49 -7.37 -18.91 -33.29
CA PHE A 49 -6.69 -20.15 -33.62
C PHE A 49 -7.50 -21.38 -33.18
N SER A 50 -7.40 -22.48 -33.92
CA SER A 50 -8.11 -23.73 -33.62
C SER A 50 -7.54 -24.51 -32.43
N GLY A 51 -6.52 -23.98 -31.75
CA GLY A 51 -5.88 -24.57 -30.59
C GLY A 51 -4.98 -23.54 -29.88
N ALA A 52 -4.54 -23.88 -28.67
CA ALA A 52 -3.71 -23.00 -27.85
C ALA A 52 -2.31 -22.82 -28.47
N MET A 53 -2.00 -21.59 -28.88
CA MET A 53 -0.71 -21.24 -29.45
C MET A 53 0.38 -21.20 -28.35
N PRO A 54 1.63 -21.59 -28.69
CA PRO A 54 2.77 -21.52 -27.76
C PRO A 54 2.88 -20.21 -26.99
N GLU A 55 3.38 -20.31 -25.75
CA GLU A 55 3.44 -19.16 -24.83
C GLU A 55 4.49 -18.12 -25.23
N ASN A 56 5.46 -18.48 -26.08
CA ASN A 56 6.46 -17.57 -26.63
C ASN A 56 6.00 -16.83 -27.92
N ILE A 57 4.74 -16.98 -28.30
CA ILE A 57 4.09 -16.22 -29.39
C ILE A 57 3.34 -15.02 -28.80
N GLY A 58 3.53 -13.85 -29.40
CA GLY A 58 2.99 -12.61 -28.89
C GLY A 58 3.07 -11.45 -29.87
N VAL A 59 2.99 -10.24 -29.32
CA VAL A 59 3.05 -8.98 -30.07
C VAL A 59 4.23 -8.92 -31.05
N GLY A 60 3.94 -8.46 -32.26
CA GLY A 60 4.86 -8.33 -33.37
C GLY A 60 5.06 -9.58 -34.21
N ASP A 61 4.62 -10.77 -33.77
CA ASP A 61 4.78 -11.99 -34.57
C ASP A 61 3.96 -11.93 -35.86
N ARG A 62 4.59 -12.41 -36.94
CA ARG A 62 4.09 -12.37 -38.30
C ARG A 62 3.30 -13.64 -38.62
N LEU A 63 2.04 -13.47 -38.99
CA LEU A 63 1.16 -14.50 -39.51
C LEU A 63 1.20 -14.48 -41.04
N ASP A 64 1.50 -15.62 -41.66
CA ASP A 64 1.23 -15.88 -43.07
C ASP A 64 -0.05 -16.72 -43.18
N TYR A 65 -1.07 -16.26 -43.90
CA TYR A 65 -2.33 -16.99 -44.08
C TYR A 65 -2.98 -16.62 -45.41
N SER A 66 -3.46 -17.61 -46.19
CA SER A 66 -4.17 -17.37 -47.47
C SER A 66 -3.50 -16.39 -48.44
N GLY A 67 -2.17 -16.28 -48.44
CA GLY A 67 -1.41 -15.32 -49.26
C GLY A 67 -1.35 -13.88 -48.72
N TYR A 68 -1.90 -13.64 -47.53
CA TYR A 68 -1.85 -12.38 -46.79
C TYR A 68 -0.90 -12.47 -45.60
N VAL A 69 -0.52 -11.30 -45.08
CA VAL A 69 0.33 -11.15 -43.90
C VAL A 69 -0.41 -10.33 -42.85
N ALA A 70 -0.30 -10.73 -41.59
CA ALA A 70 -0.75 -9.96 -40.44
C ALA A 70 0.31 -9.98 -39.32
N TYR A 71 0.22 -9.05 -38.39
CA TYR A 71 1.11 -8.95 -37.23
C TYR A 71 0.27 -8.87 -35.95
N ILE A 72 0.67 -9.62 -34.92
CA ILE A 72 -0.03 -9.62 -33.63
C ILE A 72 0.19 -8.27 -32.92
N VAL A 73 -0.88 -7.68 -32.39
CA VAL A 73 -0.82 -6.45 -31.56
C VAL A 73 -1.24 -6.68 -30.13
N LYS A 74 -1.94 -7.78 -29.85
CA LYS A 74 -2.34 -8.16 -28.51
C LYS A 74 -2.64 -9.65 -28.42
N ARG A 75 -2.26 -10.27 -27.32
CA ARG A 75 -2.70 -11.60 -26.89
C ARG A 75 -3.90 -11.43 -25.96
N ASN A 76 -5.10 -11.83 -26.39
CA ASN A 76 -6.29 -11.83 -25.53
C ASN A 76 -6.41 -13.14 -24.75
N SER A 77 -5.99 -14.26 -25.35
CA SER A 77 -5.88 -15.56 -24.71
C SER A 77 -4.86 -16.42 -25.47
N SER A 78 -4.68 -17.68 -25.08
CA SER A 78 -3.86 -18.62 -25.84
C SER A 78 -4.42 -18.98 -27.22
N THR A 79 -5.70 -18.68 -27.49
CA THR A 79 -6.36 -18.97 -28.78
C THR A 79 -6.84 -17.73 -29.53
N VAL A 80 -6.87 -16.56 -28.90
CA VAL A 80 -7.43 -15.33 -29.49
C VAL A 80 -6.42 -14.19 -29.41
N TYR A 81 -6.16 -13.56 -30.56
CA TYR A 81 -5.19 -12.48 -30.72
C TYR A 81 -5.80 -11.35 -31.54
N LEU A 82 -5.39 -10.11 -31.23
CA LEU A 82 -5.61 -8.99 -32.13
C LEU A 82 -4.46 -8.91 -33.13
N VAL A 83 -4.79 -8.61 -34.38
CA VAL A 83 -3.84 -8.49 -35.48
C VAL A 83 -4.08 -7.24 -36.32
N GLN A 84 -3.04 -6.82 -37.04
CA GLN A 84 -3.06 -5.70 -37.97
C GLN A 84 -2.18 -5.96 -39.21
N SER A 85 -2.33 -5.11 -40.23
CA SER A 85 -1.41 -5.08 -41.38
C SER A 85 -0.04 -4.52 -40.96
N ALA A 86 0.95 -4.59 -41.84
CA ALA A 86 2.25 -3.97 -41.57
C ALA A 86 2.17 -2.47 -41.23
N THR A 87 1.09 -1.78 -41.63
CA THR A 87 0.89 -0.34 -41.45
C THR A 87 -0.26 0.00 -40.50
N GLY A 88 -0.68 -0.95 -39.66
CA GLY A 88 -1.68 -0.70 -38.61
C GLY A 88 -3.14 -0.77 -39.05
N LYS A 89 -3.42 -1.22 -40.29
CA LYS A 89 -4.78 -1.28 -40.84
C LYS A 89 -5.42 -2.66 -40.67
N SER A 90 -6.73 -2.73 -40.87
CA SER A 90 -7.47 -3.99 -40.89
C SER A 90 -6.91 -4.94 -41.94
N VAL A 91 -6.76 -6.22 -41.59
CA VAL A 91 -6.31 -7.26 -42.51
C VAL A 91 -7.48 -7.97 -43.19
N THR A 92 -7.19 -8.75 -44.22
CA THR A 92 -8.22 -9.53 -44.92
C THR A 92 -8.78 -10.63 -44.02
N ASN A 93 -10.11 -10.72 -43.91
CA ASN A 93 -10.76 -11.81 -43.17
C ASN A 93 -10.51 -13.17 -43.82
N CYS A 94 -10.47 -14.23 -43.02
CA CYS A 94 -10.42 -15.61 -43.49
C CYS A 94 -11.36 -16.50 -42.68
N VAL A 95 -11.82 -17.58 -43.32
CA VAL A 95 -12.75 -18.55 -42.69
C VAL A 95 -12.00 -19.46 -41.71
N ALA A 96 -12.71 -20.05 -40.76
CA ALA A 96 -12.15 -21.06 -39.87
C ALA A 96 -11.57 -22.24 -40.64
N GLY A 97 -10.47 -22.80 -40.15
CA GLY A 97 -9.73 -23.86 -40.85
C GLY A 97 -8.66 -23.35 -41.83
N THR A 98 -8.42 -22.04 -41.91
CA THR A 98 -7.36 -21.50 -42.77
C THR A 98 -5.98 -21.85 -42.23
N ASN A 99 -5.13 -22.47 -43.05
CA ASN A 99 -3.74 -22.75 -42.69
C ASN A 99 -2.97 -21.45 -42.43
N THR A 100 -2.12 -21.46 -41.39
CA THR A 100 -1.27 -20.32 -41.08
C THR A 100 0.08 -20.74 -40.52
N THR A 101 1.12 -19.95 -40.84
CA THR A 101 2.40 -20.02 -40.14
C THR A 101 2.63 -18.76 -39.34
N VAL A 102 3.25 -18.89 -38.18
CA VAL A 102 3.64 -17.77 -37.30
C VAL A 102 5.16 -17.73 -37.22
N LYS A 103 5.77 -16.56 -37.43
CA LYS A 103 7.23 -16.37 -37.44
C LYS A 103 7.61 -15.06 -36.75
N ARG A 104 8.88 -14.94 -36.36
CA ARG A 104 9.46 -13.63 -36.03
C ARG A 104 9.42 -12.72 -37.26
N ALA A 105 9.14 -11.44 -37.08
CA ALA A 105 9.19 -10.48 -38.19
C ALA A 105 10.63 -10.26 -38.65
N PHE A 106 11.57 -10.21 -37.70
CA PHE A 106 13.00 -10.01 -37.93
C PHE A 106 13.84 -11.03 -37.14
N ASN A 107 14.98 -11.43 -37.70
CA ASN A 107 15.86 -12.47 -37.13
C ASN A 107 17.09 -11.89 -36.38
N SER A 108 17.08 -10.58 -36.12
CA SER A 108 17.96 -9.86 -35.18
C SER A 108 17.48 -8.42 -35.05
N LEU A 109 17.83 -7.74 -33.96
CA LEU A 109 17.49 -6.32 -33.79
C LEU A 109 18.18 -5.45 -34.84
N ALA A 110 19.40 -5.82 -35.24
CA ALA A 110 20.10 -5.17 -36.34
C ALA A 110 19.34 -5.28 -37.67
N SER A 111 18.71 -6.43 -37.96
CA SER A 111 17.90 -6.59 -39.18
C SER A 111 16.59 -5.80 -39.13
N ALA A 112 15.99 -5.65 -37.95
CA ALA A 112 14.79 -4.82 -37.76
C ALA A 112 15.06 -3.33 -37.99
N LEU A 113 16.27 -2.87 -37.68
CA LEU A 113 16.71 -1.48 -37.83
C LEU A 113 17.50 -1.22 -39.12
N ASP A 114 17.65 -2.23 -39.99
CA ASP A 114 18.41 -2.10 -41.23
C ASP A 114 17.77 -1.07 -42.18
N VAL A 115 18.60 -0.19 -42.73
CA VAL A 115 18.13 0.91 -43.57
C VAL A 115 17.52 0.46 -44.90
N SER A 116 17.87 -0.74 -45.37
CA SER A 116 17.52 -1.28 -46.69
C SER A 116 16.46 -2.38 -46.65
N SER A 117 16.20 -2.97 -45.49
CA SER A 117 15.34 -4.15 -45.35
C SER A 117 14.55 -4.23 -44.04
N GLY A 118 14.80 -3.32 -43.09
CA GLY A 118 14.18 -3.30 -41.76
C GLY A 118 12.76 -2.73 -41.73
N ALA A 119 12.30 -2.37 -40.52
CA ALA A 119 10.93 -1.94 -40.23
C ALA A 119 10.43 -0.78 -41.10
N GLY A 120 11.31 0.14 -41.52
CA GLY A 120 10.95 1.25 -42.40
C GLY A 120 10.85 0.92 -43.89
N HIS A 121 11.20 -0.32 -44.29
CA HIS A 121 11.23 -0.73 -45.69
C HIS A 121 9.82 -0.89 -46.28
N ALA A 122 9.72 -0.91 -47.62
CA ALA A 122 8.46 -0.98 -48.37
C ALA A 122 7.61 -2.24 -48.10
N ASN A 123 8.24 -3.32 -47.61
CA ASN A 123 7.55 -4.55 -47.22
C ASN A 123 6.95 -4.49 -45.80
N TYR A 124 7.22 -3.42 -45.06
CA TYR A 124 6.79 -3.21 -43.68
C TYR A 124 6.04 -1.87 -43.57
N LEU A 125 6.58 -0.87 -42.85
CA LEU A 125 5.94 0.43 -42.71
C LEU A 125 5.84 1.21 -44.01
N ASN A 126 6.77 0.99 -44.95
CA ASN A 126 6.94 1.79 -46.16
C ASN A 126 7.15 3.30 -45.88
N THR A 127 7.65 3.63 -44.69
CA THR A 127 8.03 4.97 -44.28
C THR A 127 9.01 4.88 -43.11
N LYS A 128 9.88 5.89 -42.99
CA LYS A 128 10.71 6.12 -41.81
C LYS A 128 10.31 7.39 -41.07
N ASP A 129 9.39 8.18 -41.63
CA ASP A 129 8.82 9.35 -40.98
C ASP A 129 7.60 8.93 -40.15
N LEU A 130 7.85 8.62 -38.87
CA LEU A 130 6.83 8.17 -37.93
C LEU A 130 5.89 9.32 -37.53
N VAL A 131 6.37 10.56 -37.59
CA VAL A 131 5.61 11.77 -37.28
C VAL A 131 4.55 12.00 -38.36
N SER A 132 4.94 12.05 -39.63
CA SER A 132 3.99 12.24 -40.74
C SER A 132 3.03 11.04 -40.88
N ALA A 133 3.46 9.85 -40.47
CA ALA A 133 2.62 8.66 -40.43
C ALA A 133 1.69 8.61 -39.21
N ASN A 134 1.91 9.44 -38.19
CA ASN A 134 1.24 9.44 -36.90
C ASN A 134 1.23 8.04 -36.24
N ILE A 135 2.41 7.42 -36.11
CA ILE A 135 2.57 6.09 -35.53
C ILE A 135 3.64 6.04 -34.44
N THR A 136 3.59 5.01 -33.60
CA THR A 136 4.76 4.54 -32.83
C THR A 136 5.27 3.22 -33.40
N LEU A 137 6.58 2.99 -33.35
CA LEU A 137 7.19 1.73 -33.77
C LEU A 137 7.68 0.96 -32.54
N ASN A 138 7.08 -0.20 -32.30
CA ASN A 138 7.37 -1.10 -31.19
C ASN A 138 8.08 -2.37 -31.71
N LEU A 139 9.35 -2.55 -31.35
CA LEU A 139 10.15 -3.72 -31.65
C LEU A 139 10.20 -4.62 -30.40
N ALA A 140 9.46 -5.72 -30.45
CA ALA A 140 9.33 -6.68 -29.35
C ALA A 140 10.38 -7.78 -29.47
N CYS A 141 11.32 -7.86 -28.52
CA CYS A 141 12.47 -8.76 -28.57
C CYS A 141 12.21 -10.06 -27.78
N TYR A 142 12.29 -11.21 -28.45
CA TYR A 142 11.96 -12.53 -27.91
C TYR A 142 13.19 -13.40 -27.65
N ALA A 143 13.13 -14.13 -26.54
CA ALA A 143 14.14 -15.05 -26.08
C ALA A 143 14.05 -16.40 -26.82
N ASP A 144 14.61 -16.46 -28.02
CA ASP A 144 14.71 -17.70 -28.80
C ASP A 144 16.11 -17.96 -29.36
N GLY A 145 17.10 -17.21 -28.88
CA GLY A 145 18.53 -17.37 -29.14
C GLY A 145 19.29 -16.08 -28.85
N VAL A 146 20.62 -16.15 -28.96
CA VAL A 146 21.51 -15.01 -28.69
C VAL A 146 21.53 -14.05 -29.88
N ASP A 147 21.24 -12.77 -29.64
CA ASP A 147 21.40 -11.74 -30.67
C ASP A 147 22.86 -11.24 -30.67
N THR A 148 23.57 -11.50 -31.76
CA THR A 148 25.00 -11.18 -31.92
C THR A 148 25.25 -10.08 -32.95
N ALA A 149 24.19 -9.56 -33.57
CA ALA A 149 24.30 -8.54 -34.59
C ALA A 149 24.22 -7.15 -33.96
N ARG A 150 25.09 -6.22 -34.38
CA ARG A 150 25.19 -4.86 -33.82
C ARG A 150 24.13 -3.93 -34.41
N PRO A 151 23.09 -3.50 -33.66
CA PRO A 151 22.07 -2.59 -34.15
C PRO A 151 22.53 -1.13 -34.22
N VAL A 152 21.93 -0.40 -35.15
CA VAL A 152 22.05 1.06 -35.28
C VAL A 152 20.66 1.62 -35.53
N VAL A 153 20.15 2.49 -34.64
CA VAL A 153 18.94 3.27 -34.94
C VAL A 153 19.36 4.50 -35.74
N THR A 154 18.99 4.56 -37.01
CA THR A 154 19.32 5.68 -37.88
C THR A 154 18.28 5.83 -38.99
N THR A 155 18.10 7.06 -39.48
CA THR A 155 17.27 7.45 -40.64
C THR A 155 15.76 7.51 -40.40
N PHE A 156 15.30 7.38 -39.15
CA PHE A 156 13.92 7.63 -38.77
C PHE A 156 13.69 9.11 -38.43
N THR A 157 12.51 9.62 -38.77
CA THR A 157 12.02 10.90 -38.26
C THR A 157 10.98 10.60 -37.18
N THR A 158 11.31 10.95 -35.95
CA THR A 158 10.56 10.63 -34.72
C THR A 158 10.12 11.91 -34.01
N GLY A 159 9.32 11.76 -32.96
CA GLY A 159 8.89 12.86 -32.10
C GLY A 159 8.43 12.34 -30.74
N LYS A 160 8.12 13.27 -29.81
CA LYS A 160 7.66 12.95 -28.45
C LYS A 160 6.51 11.94 -28.41
N ASP A 161 5.55 12.10 -29.31
CA ASP A 161 4.38 11.22 -29.44
C ASP A 161 4.61 10.07 -30.44
N ASN A 162 5.65 10.15 -31.29
CA ASN A 162 5.92 9.23 -32.41
C ASN A 162 7.34 8.66 -32.29
N TYR A 163 7.53 7.72 -31.37
CA TYR A 163 8.82 7.21 -30.96
C TYR A 163 9.09 5.77 -31.44
N ILE A 164 10.35 5.36 -31.32
CA ILE A 164 10.75 3.96 -31.44
C ILE A 164 10.89 3.37 -30.03
N ARG A 165 10.17 2.29 -29.74
CA ARG A 165 10.30 1.50 -28.51
C ARG A 165 10.88 0.14 -28.84
N ILE A 166 12.01 -0.20 -28.23
CA ILE A 166 12.63 -1.51 -28.29
C ILE A 166 12.52 -2.12 -26.90
N PHE A 167 11.83 -3.24 -26.79
CA PHE A 167 11.50 -3.80 -25.47
C PHE A 167 11.40 -5.32 -25.46
N THR A 168 11.60 -5.92 -24.29
CA THR A 168 11.20 -7.31 -24.04
C THR A 168 9.73 -7.37 -23.59
N PRO A 169 8.86 -8.10 -24.29
CA PRO A 169 7.47 -8.26 -23.89
C PRO A 169 7.38 -9.13 -22.61
N TYR A 170 6.54 -8.71 -21.68
CA TYR A 170 6.42 -9.36 -20.36
C TYR A 170 4.99 -9.44 -19.84
N LEU A 171 4.08 -8.61 -20.35
CA LEU A 171 2.67 -8.65 -19.94
C LEU A 171 1.94 -9.82 -20.60
N ASN A 172 0.94 -10.38 -19.92
CA ASN A 172 0.09 -11.45 -20.48
C ASN A 172 -0.65 -11.02 -21.77
N THR A 173 -0.86 -9.71 -21.94
CA THR A 173 -1.43 -9.13 -23.16
C THR A 173 -0.42 -9.01 -24.29
N GLU A 174 0.87 -9.14 -24.00
CA GLU A 174 1.96 -9.09 -24.98
C GLU A 174 2.41 -10.49 -25.38
N VAL A 175 2.57 -11.39 -24.41
CA VAL A 175 3.14 -12.74 -24.58
C VAL A 175 2.60 -13.69 -23.50
N GLY A 176 2.66 -15.02 -23.71
CA GLY A 176 2.21 -15.99 -22.71
C GLY A 176 3.21 -16.25 -21.58
N VAL A 177 4.52 -16.10 -21.86
CA VAL A 177 5.62 -16.18 -20.89
C VAL A 177 6.52 -14.97 -21.07
N SER A 178 6.89 -14.30 -19.97
CA SER A 178 7.74 -13.11 -20.02
C SER A 178 9.08 -13.39 -20.71
N GLN A 179 9.42 -12.52 -21.66
CA GLN A 179 10.72 -12.46 -22.33
C GLN A 179 11.71 -11.55 -21.59
N ARG A 180 11.23 -10.81 -20.58
CA ARG A 180 12.01 -9.98 -19.68
C ARG A 180 12.59 -10.82 -18.54
N TYR A 181 13.81 -10.49 -18.14
CA TYR A 181 14.48 -11.01 -16.96
C TYR A 181 13.83 -10.51 -15.66
N LYS A 182 14.35 -10.97 -14.51
CA LYS A 182 13.87 -10.62 -13.17
C LYS A 182 15.02 -10.15 -12.30
N GLY A 183 15.50 -8.92 -12.53
CA GLY A 183 16.61 -8.27 -11.83
C GLY A 183 17.99 -8.95 -11.89
N VAL A 184 18.10 -10.19 -12.38
CA VAL A 184 19.36 -10.95 -12.54
C VAL A 184 19.56 -11.29 -14.01
N TRP A 185 20.81 -11.33 -14.44
CA TRP A 185 21.18 -11.79 -15.77
C TRP A 185 20.66 -13.20 -16.02
N ASP A 186 19.84 -13.38 -17.06
CA ASP A 186 19.21 -14.65 -17.42
C ASP A 186 19.39 -14.91 -18.93
N VAL A 187 20.18 -15.94 -19.25
CA VAL A 187 20.45 -16.37 -20.63
C VAL A 187 19.24 -17.02 -21.31
N SER A 188 18.20 -17.38 -20.56
CA SER A 188 16.92 -17.86 -21.10
C SER A 188 15.98 -16.73 -21.54
N LYS A 189 16.35 -15.48 -21.29
CA LYS A 189 15.64 -14.26 -21.70
C LYS A 189 16.32 -13.62 -22.89
N TYR A 190 15.69 -12.62 -23.51
CA TYR A 190 16.33 -11.96 -24.64
C TYR A 190 17.57 -11.20 -24.15
N TYR A 191 18.69 -11.44 -24.82
CA TYR A 191 19.93 -10.72 -24.55
C TYR A 191 20.75 -10.55 -25.83
N MET A 192 21.52 -9.47 -25.83
CA MET A 192 22.51 -9.18 -26.85
C MET A 192 23.89 -9.55 -26.34
N GLN A 193 24.68 -10.23 -27.17
CA GLN A 193 26.09 -10.51 -26.91
C GLN A 193 26.93 -9.98 -28.05
N ILE A 194 27.62 -8.86 -27.82
CA ILE A 194 28.37 -8.17 -28.88
C ILE A 194 29.85 -8.09 -28.52
N ALA A 195 30.68 -8.61 -29.42
CA ALA A 195 32.13 -8.42 -29.38
C ALA A 195 32.51 -7.11 -30.10
N MET A 196 33.16 -6.20 -29.39
CA MET A 196 33.64 -4.94 -29.97
C MET A 196 34.73 -5.22 -31.00
N SER A 197 34.65 -4.54 -32.15
CA SER A 197 35.55 -4.76 -33.29
C SER A 197 36.38 -3.52 -33.67
N ALA A 198 36.14 -2.36 -33.05
CA ALA A 198 36.86 -1.12 -33.33
C ALA A 198 36.68 -0.11 -32.18
N SER A 199 37.59 0.85 -32.10
CA SER A 199 37.44 2.02 -31.21
C SER A 199 36.28 2.90 -31.65
N TYR A 200 35.71 3.69 -30.73
CA TYR A 200 34.62 4.64 -30.98
C TYR A 200 33.33 3.97 -31.49
N THR A 201 33.01 2.77 -31.01
CA THR A 201 31.82 2.02 -31.42
C THR A 201 30.92 1.67 -30.24
N SER A 202 29.61 1.65 -30.45
CA SER A 202 28.65 1.15 -29.48
C SER A 202 28.12 -0.22 -29.92
N ALA A 203 27.89 -1.14 -28.98
CA ALA A 203 27.18 -2.39 -29.25
C ALA A 203 25.76 -2.11 -29.76
N PHE A 204 25.14 -1.06 -29.25
CA PHE A 204 23.95 -0.44 -29.79
C PHE A 204 24.19 1.06 -29.98
N LEU A 205 24.25 1.50 -31.23
CA LEU A 205 24.39 2.91 -31.58
C LEU A 205 23.02 3.54 -31.84
N ILE A 206 22.80 4.71 -31.24
CA ILE A 206 21.57 5.49 -31.40
C ILE A 206 21.92 6.80 -32.10
N VAL A 207 21.35 7.03 -33.28
CA VAL A 207 21.54 8.25 -34.07
C VAL A 207 20.26 9.09 -34.07
N ASP A 208 19.10 8.45 -34.15
CA ASP A 208 17.79 9.11 -34.19
C ASP A 208 17.26 9.43 -32.77
N ASP A 209 16.30 10.35 -32.71
CA ASP A 209 15.73 10.86 -31.46
C ASP A 209 14.52 10.05 -30.98
N PHE A 210 14.07 10.33 -29.76
CA PHE A 210 12.90 9.71 -29.14
C PHE A 210 12.95 8.18 -29.24
N VAL A 211 14.05 7.59 -28.75
CA VAL A 211 14.25 6.15 -28.68
C VAL A 211 14.08 5.67 -27.24
N LYS A 212 13.31 4.60 -27.04
CA LYS A 212 13.09 3.95 -25.75
C LYS A 212 13.64 2.53 -25.78
N ILE A 213 14.56 2.21 -24.87
CA ILE A 213 15.13 0.88 -24.68
C ILE A 213 14.70 0.39 -23.29
N ASP A 214 13.95 -0.71 -23.24
CA ASP A 214 13.28 -1.16 -22.02
C ASP A 214 13.37 -2.68 -21.83
N GLY A 215 13.96 -3.17 -20.74
CA GLY A 215 13.96 -4.61 -20.45
C GLY A 215 15.04 -5.44 -21.15
N ILE A 216 16.11 -4.83 -21.68
CA ILE A 216 17.11 -5.50 -22.51
C ILE A 216 18.39 -5.83 -21.70
N GLN A 217 18.98 -6.99 -21.98
CA GLN A 217 20.24 -7.42 -21.39
C GLN A 217 21.39 -7.28 -22.41
N PHE A 218 22.48 -6.62 -22.04
CA PHE A 218 23.66 -6.41 -22.88
C PHE A 218 24.90 -7.04 -22.24
N GLU A 219 25.48 -8.02 -22.94
CA GLU A 219 26.81 -8.53 -22.67
C GLU A 219 27.77 -8.00 -23.73
N VAL A 220 28.76 -7.24 -23.30
CA VAL A 220 29.77 -6.68 -24.19
C VAL A 220 31.15 -7.24 -23.85
N SER A 221 31.87 -7.64 -24.89
CA SER A 221 33.28 -8.00 -24.77
C SER A 221 34.16 -7.04 -25.57
N ASN A 222 35.23 -6.57 -24.95
CA ASN A 222 36.24 -5.71 -25.59
C ASN A 222 37.64 -6.33 -25.47
N ALA A 223 37.77 -7.57 -25.95
CA ALA A 223 39.04 -8.31 -25.93
C ALA A 223 40.16 -7.60 -26.74
N GLY A 224 39.79 -6.77 -27.72
CA GLY A 224 40.72 -5.98 -28.53
C GLY A 224 41.26 -4.71 -27.86
N ASN A 225 40.84 -4.39 -26.62
CA ASN A 225 41.21 -3.16 -25.91
C ASN A 225 40.90 -1.87 -26.70
N TYR A 226 39.86 -1.91 -27.52
CA TYR A 226 39.39 -0.78 -28.30
C TYR A 226 38.98 0.35 -27.36
N THR A 227 39.42 1.56 -27.66
CA THR A 227 39.07 2.72 -26.86
C THR A 227 37.65 3.13 -27.14
N ASP A 228 36.99 3.67 -26.13
CA ASP A 228 35.80 4.46 -26.33
C ASP A 228 34.61 3.67 -26.88
N THR A 229 34.50 2.42 -26.40
CA THR A 229 33.45 1.49 -26.75
C THR A 229 32.34 1.49 -25.70
N SER A 230 31.08 1.34 -26.10
CA SER A 230 29.93 1.36 -25.18
C SER A 230 28.98 0.21 -25.42
N ALA A 231 28.25 -0.25 -24.40
CA ALA A 231 27.13 -1.17 -24.63
C ALA A 231 26.00 -0.43 -25.34
N VAL A 232 25.57 0.70 -24.78
CA VAL A 232 24.64 1.62 -25.46
C VAL A 232 25.29 2.99 -25.51
N GLY A 233 25.19 3.66 -26.65
CA GLY A 233 25.52 5.09 -26.70
C GLY A 233 24.94 5.80 -27.89
N ASP A 234 24.75 7.10 -27.73
CA ASP A 234 24.34 8.00 -28.80
C ASP A 234 25.53 8.39 -29.69
N PHE A 235 25.18 8.89 -30.88
CA PHE A 235 26.12 9.46 -31.83
C PHE A 235 26.35 10.94 -31.55
N LEU A 236 27.61 11.36 -31.59
CA LEU A 236 28.02 12.76 -31.49
C LEU A 236 27.61 13.51 -32.78
N ASP A 237 26.46 14.19 -32.79
CA ASP A 237 26.08 15.08 -33.88
C ASP A 237 25.84 16.50 -33.35
N SER A 238 26.79 17.40 -33.60
CA SER A 238 26.80 18.75 -33.05
C SER A 238 25.74 19.71 -33.62
N ASN A 239 24.71 19.21 -34.31
CA ASN A 239 23.78 20.04 -35.07
C ASN A 239 22.29 19.70 -34.86
N ASP A 240 21.96 18.77 -33.96
CA ASP A 240 20.57 18.42 -33.68
C ASP A 240 20.14 18.88 -32.29
N TYR A 241 19.11 19.71 -32.24
CA TYR A 241 18.56 20.25 -31.00
C TYR A 241 17.29 19.47 -30.70
N ASP A 242 17.25 18.76 -29.56
CA ASP A 242 16.14 17.94 -29.04
C ASP A 242 16.30 16.41 -29.12
N LYS A 243 17.53 15.88 -29.02
CA LYS A 243 17.71 14.42 -28.87
C LYS A 243 17.16 13.94 -27.52
N VAL A 244 16.21 13.01 -27.53
CA VAL A 244 15.66 12.42 -26.29
C VAL A 244 15.82 10.91 -26.28
N LEU A 245 16.42 10.38 -25.20
CA LEU A 245 16.73 8.97 -25.05
C LEU A 245 16.21 8.43 -23.72
N TYR A 246 15.58 7.26 -23.74
CA TYR A 246 15.14 6.54 -22.54
C TYR A 246 15.83 5.17 -22.50
N ILE A 247 16.54 4.88 -21.41
CA ILE A 247 17.16 3.59 -21.15
C ILE A 247 16.69 3.12 -19.78
N SER A 248 15.83 2.12 -19.77
CA SER A 248 15.17 1.66 -18.56
C SER A 248 15.19 0.16 -18.38
N ASN A 249 15.19 -0.29 -17.13
CA ASN A 249 15.04 -1.70 -16.81
C ASN A 249 15.98 -2.57 -17.65
N CYS A 250 17.25 -2.19 -17.79
CA CYS A 250 18.24 -2.95 -18.56
C CYS A 250 19.36 -3.49 -17.65
N ILE A 251 19.96 -4.61 -18.04
CA ILE A 251 21.19 -5.14 -17.42
C ILE A 251 22.35 -4.96 -18.38
N PHE A 252 23.42 -4.34 -17.92
CA PHE A 252 24.65 -4.16 -18.67
C PHE A 252 25.79 -4.84 -17.95
N LYS A 253 26.47 -5.76 -18.65
CA LYS A 253 27.67 -6.39 -18.13
C LYS A 253 28.80 -6.40 -19.15
N SER A 254 30.00 -6.27 -18.60
CA SER A 254 31.23 -6.58 -19.31
C SER A 254 31.58 -8.06 -19.16
N ALA A 255 31.93 -8.73 -20.26
CA ALA A 255 32.27 -10.16 -20.25
C ALA A 255 33.61 -10.49 -19.55
N SER A 256 34.45 -9.49 -19.20
CA SER A 256 35.72 -9.72 -18.48
C SER A 256 36.15 -8.45 -17.71
N PRO A 257 36.68 -8.57 -16.47
CA PRO A 257 36.85 -7.45 -15.53
C PRO A 257 38.00 -6.44 -15.81
N LEU A 258 38.37 -6.18 -17.07
CA LEU A 258 39.32 -5.11 -17.45
C LEU A 258 39.00 -4.58 -18.86
N GLN A 259 38.10 -3.60 -19.01
CA GLN A 259 37.65 -3.12 -20.32
C GLN A 259 37.49 -1.60 -20.43
N ARG A 260 38.18 -1.02 -21.43
CA ARG A 260 38.21 0.42 -21.77
C ARG A 260 36.92 0.89 -22.46
N GLY A 261 35.79 0.81 -21.75
CA GLY A 261 34.49 1.12 -22.31
C GLY A 261 33.44 1.56 -21.29
N TYR A 262 32.21 1.68 -21.77
CA TYR A 262 31.05 2.17 -21.04
C TYR A 262 29.93 1.15 -20.99
N GLY A 263 29.18 1.11 -19.89
CA GLY A 263 27.82 0.56 -19.93
C GLY A 263 26.96 1.44 -20.84
N ILE A 264 26.74 2.68 -20.40
CA ILE A 264 25.97 3.70 -21.11
C ILE A 264 26.83 4.93 -21.35
N LYS A 265 26.87 5.40 -22.59
CA LYS A 265 27.57 6.60 -22.99
C LYS A 265 26.62 7.61 -23.62
N ILE A 266 26.58 8.81 -23.05
CA ILE A 266 25.98 10.00 -23.67
C ILE A 266 27.12 10.90 -24.16
N GLY A 267 27.35 10.91 -25.46
CA GLY A 267 28.36 11.68 -26.14
C GLY A 267 27.87 13.08 -26.51
N ASP A 268 26.66 13.18 -27.05
CA ASP A 268 26.15 14.43 -27.60
C ASP A 268 25.86 15.48 -26.52
N SER A 269 26.08 16.77 -26.81
CA SER A 269 25.76 17.87 -25.89
C SER A 269 24.28 18.15 -25.77
N ASP A 270 23.51 17.79 -26.80
CA ASP A 270 22.12 18.21 -26.94
C ASP A 270 21.14 17.09 -26.56
N THR A 271 21.66 15.94 -26.11
CA THR A 271 20.87 14.81 -25.62
C THR A 271 20.28 15.08 -24.23
N THR A 272 18.97 14.89 -24.12
CA THR A 272 18.24 14.67 -22.87
C THR A 272 18.05 13.17 -22.64
N ALA A 273 18.75 12.62 -21.65
CA ALA A 273 18.74 11.20 -21.34
C ALA A 273 18.00 10.90 -20.02
N TYR A 274 17.05 9.97 -20.08
CA TYR A 274 16.37 9.37 -18.93
C TYR A 274 16.92 7.96 -18.73
N ILE A 275 17.68 7.74 -17.66
CA ILE A 275 18.39 6.48 -17.41
C ILE A 275 17.98 5.96 -16.04
N TYR A 276 17.13 4.93 -15.99
CA TYR A 276 16.56 4.49 -14.72
C TYR A 276 16.32 2.98 -14.56
N ASN A 277 16.30 2.51 -13.31
CA ASN A 277 16.11 1.09 -12.98
C ASN A 277 17.07 0.14 -13.71
N ASN A 278 18.31 0.57 -13.99
CA ASN A 278 19.29 -0.27 -14.66
C ASN A 278 20.28 -0.88 -13.66
N ILE A 279 20.75 -2.09 -13.96
CA ILE A 279 21.87 -2.74 -13.28
C ILE A 279 23.08 -2.74 -14.21
N ILE A 280 24.20 -2.16 -13.77
CA ILE A 280 25.40 -1.99 -14.60
C ILE A 280 26.62 -2.49 -13.83
N TYR A 281 27.40 -3.42 -14.41
CA TYR A 281 28.58 -3.93 -13.73
C TYR A 281 29.73 -4.40 -14.63
N GLY A 282 30.94 -4.37 -14.06
CA GLY A 282 32.16 -4.91 -14.67
C GLY A 282 32.88 -4.00 -15.66
N PHE A 283 32.44 -2.75 -15.85
CA PHE A 283 33.07 -1.78 -16.76
C PHE A 283 34.29 -1.10 -16.11
N GLN A 284 35.31 -1.92 -15.81
CA GLN A 284 36.58 -1.53 -15.18
C GLN A 284 37.63 -1.04 -16.17
N SER A 285 38.55 -0.16 -15.76
CA SER A 285 39.65 0.31 -16.63
C SER A 285 40.96 0.39 -15.85
N ASN A 286 42.07 0.00 -16.49
CA ASN A 286 43.42 0.17 -15.97
C ASN A 286 44.10 1.48 -16.43
N VAL A 287 43.41 2.27 -17.25
CA VAL A 287 43.86 3.61 -17.68
C VAL A 287 42.96 4.68 -17.09
N THR A 288 43.56 5.78 -16.66
CA THR A 288 42.84 6.96 -16.17
C THR A 288 42.24 7.74 -17.33
N TYR A 289 40.99 7.41 -17.65
CA TYR A 289 40.17 8.07 -18.64
C TYR A 289 38.71 7.95 -18.23
N ASN A 290 37.82 8.76 -18.82
CA ASN A 290 36.38 8.69 -18.58
C ASN A 290 35.82 7.39 -19.17
N TYR A 291 35.94 6.26 -18.47
CA TYR A 291 35.30 4.96 -18.75
C TYR A 291 34.50 4.55 -17.52
N GLY A 292 33.47 3.71 -17.66
CA GLY A 292 32.66 3.37 -16.49
C GLY A 292 31.25 2.86 -16.76
N GLY A 293 30.39 2.95 -15.75
CA GLY A 293 28.99 2.55 -15.82
C GLY A 293 28.18 3.48 -16.72
N ILE A 294 27.87 4.68 -16.23
CA ILE A 294 27.14 5.73 -16.95
C ILE A 294 28.05 6.95 -17.12
N VAL A 295 28.33 7.37 -18.36
CA VAL A 295 29.21 8.51 -18.61
C VAL A 295 28.59 9.47 -19.61
N PHE A 296 28.45 10.72 -19.18
CA PHE A 296 28.20 11.88 -20.02
C PHE A 296 29.56 12.48 -20.39
N ARG A 297 29.96 12.40 -21.66
CA ARG A 297 31.23 13.00 -22.11
C ARG A 297 31.17 14.51 -22.21
N ASN A 298 29.98 15.03 -22.50
CA ASN A 298 29.73 16.45 -22.55
C ASN A 298 28.79 16.82 -21.41
N ASN A 299 29.24 17.70 -20.53
CA ASN A 299 28.47 18.13 -19.36
C ASN A 299 27.26 19.02 -19.72
N LEU A 300 27.09 19.36 -21.00
CA LEU A 300 25.95 20.14 -21.50
C LEU A 300 24.69 19.30 -21.70
N ALA A 301 24.81 17.98 -21.94
CA ALA A 301 23.66 17.10 -22.05
C ALA A 301 22.82 17.13 -20.78
N GLN A 302 21.50 17.02 -20.91
CA GLN A 302 20.60 16.90 -19.76
C GLN A 302 20.49 15.43 -19.37
N GLY A 303 20.58 15.12 -18.08
CA GLY A 303 20.46 13.75 -17.59
C GLY A 303 19.59 13.63 -16.36
N TYR A 304 18.67 12.66 -16.37
CA TYR A 304 17.88 12.24 -15.22
C TYR A 304 18.22 10.78 -14.94
N ILE A 305 19.07 10.56 -13.94
CA ILE A 305 19.67 9.26 -13.64
C ILE A 305 19.09 8.78 -12.31
N TYR A 306 18.09 7.89 -12.37
CA TYR A 306 17.27 7.51 -11.21
C TYR A 306 17.32 6.02 -10.93
N ASN A 307 17.37 5.62 -9.65
CA ASN A 307 17.17 4.22 -9.26
C ASN A 307 18.10 3.25 -10.02
N ASN A 308 19.37 3.55 -10.25
CA ASN A 308 20.28 2.59 -10.89
C ASN A 308 21.16 1.90 -9.83
N THR A 309 21.54 0.65 -10.08
CA THR A 309 22.54 -0.07 -9.28
C THR A 309 23.78 -0.31 -10.12
N ILE A 310 24.89 0.32 -9.75
CA ILE A 310 26.14 0.34 -10.52
C ILE A 310 27.26 -0.20 -9.64
N VAL A 311 27.92 -1.27 -10.08
CA VAL A 311 28.90 -2.00 -9.27
C VAL A 311 30.15 -2.31 -10.08
N ASP A 312 31.32 -2.24 -9.46
CA ASP A 312 32.60 -2.64 -10.06
C ASP A 312 32.84 -1.97 -11.44
N CYS A 313 32.73 -0.64 -11.49
CA CYS A 313 33.05 0.15 -12.69
C CYS A 313 34.28 1.06 -12.44
N TYR A 314 34.91 1.60 -13.49
CA TYR A 314 35.96 2.58 -13.27
C TYR A 314 35.40 3.89 -12.68
N TYR A 315 34.60 4.61 -13.46
CA TYR A 315 33.62 5.55 -12.91
C TYR A 315 32.27 4.85 -12.76
N GLY A 316 31.58 5.05 -11.65
CA GLY A 316 30.20 4.61 -11.55
C GLY A 316 29.29 5.48 -12.43
N ILE A 317 29.22 6.76 -12.09
CA ILE A 317 28.55 7.80 -12.87
C ILE A 317 29.51 8.98 -13.07
N ALA A 318 29.70 9.44 -14.30
CA ALA A 318 30.49 10.62 -14.62
C ALA A 318 29.69 11.65 -15.46
N GLY A 319 29.81 12.93 -15.10
CA GLY A 319 29.10 14.03 -15.76
C GLY A 319 29.37 15.41 -15.14
N GLY A 320 28.38 16.29 -15.14
CA GLY A 320 28.44 17.65 -14.61
C GLY A 320 27.08 18.22 -14.20
N SER A 321 26.94 19.54 -14.25
CA SER A 321 25.85 20.28 -13.58
C SER A 321 24.46 20.10 -14.20
N ASN A 322 24.36 19.50 -15.38
CA ASN A 322 23.09 19.24 -16.07
C ASN A 322 22.57 17.81 -15.82
N GLN A 323 23.27 17.01 -15.00
CA GLN A 323 22.80 15.69 -14.58
C GLN A 323 22.24 15.75 -13.16
N ILE A 324 21.01 15.26 -12.99
CA ILE A 324 20.33 15.08 -11.70
C ILE A 324 20.32 13.59 -11.37
N LEU A 325 20.91 13.24 -10.22
CA LEU A 325 21.03 11.87 -9.75
C LEU A 325 20.12 11.69 -8.52
N LYS A 326 19.20 10.73 -8.56
CA LYS A 326 18.37 10.38 -7.41
C LYS A 326 18.31 8.88 -7.18
N ASN A 327 18.34 8.44 -5.91
CA ASN A 327 18.17 7.04 -5.53
C ASN A 327 19.14 6.04 -6.20
N ASN A 328 20.32 6.45 -6.65
CA ASN A 328 21.27 5.50 -7.25
C ASN A 328 22.11 4.81 -6.19
N ILE A 329 22.46 3.55 -6.41
CA ILE A 329 23.52 2.85 -5.68
C ILE A 329 24.73 2.74 -6.59
N VAL A 330 25.89 3.20 -6.10
CA VAL A 330 27.15 3.09 -6.81
C VAL A 330 28.23 2.55 -5.88
N LEU A 331 28.69 1.32 -6.11
CA LEU A 331 29.61 0.64 -5.21
C LEU A 331 30.85 0.14 -5.95
N ASN A 332 31.94 0.01 -5.19
CA ASN A 332 33.19 -0.64 -5.61
C ASN A 332 33.76 -0.11 -6.93
N SER A 333 33.43 1.14 -7.26
CA SER A 333 34.00 1.81 -8.42
C SER A 333 35.29 2.52 -8.03
N ASN A 334 36.23 2.74 -8.97
CA ASN A 334 37.43 3.54 -8.66
C ASN A 334 37.06 4.95 -8.18
N THR A 335 35.98 5.49 -8.74
CA THR A 335 35.33 6.71 -8.26
C THR A 335 33.84 6.54 -8.52
N CYS A 336 33.02 6.58 -7.47
CA CYS A 336 31.59 6.33 -7.60
C CYS A 336 30.93 7.42 -8.44
N LEU A 337 31.08 8.68 -8.03
CA LEU A 337 30.55 9.84 -8.75
C LEU A 337 31.69 10.78 -9.14
N SER A 338 31.81 11.08 -10.44
CA SER A 338 32.86 11.95 -10.98
C SER A 338 32.23 13.14 -11.71
N GLY A 339 32.24 14.30 -11.05
CA GLY A 339 31.65 15.53 -11.58
C GLY A 339 31.01 16.40 -10.51
N ALA A 340 30.80 17.68 -10.84
CA ALA A 340 29.97 18.56 -10.04
C ALA A 340 28.52 18.47 -10.55
N PHE A 341 27.75 17.55 -9.99
CA PHE A 341 26.37 17.29 -10.39
C PHE A 341 25.42 18.43 -10.01
N ASN A 342 24.23 18.40 -10.59
CA ASN A 342 23.18 19.36 -10.25
C ASN A 342 22.85 19.31 -8.76
N SER A 343 22.57 20.47 -8.14
CA SER A 343 22.25 20.57 -6.71
C SER A 343 20.95 19.86 -6.29
N GLU A 344 20.07 19.53 -7.24
CA GLU A 344 18.87 18.71 -7.00
C GLU A 344 19.17 17.21 -6.87
N SER A 345 20.43 16.80 -7.09
CA SER A 345 20.86 15.41 -6.87
C SER A 345 20.80 15.08 -5.38
N ASP A 346 20.15 13.97 -5.03
CA ASP A 346 19.94 13.60 -3.63
C ASP A 346 19.64 12.10 -3.46
N TYR A 347 19.65 11.57 -2.23
CA TYR A 347 19.33 10.18 -1.90
C TYR A 347 20.19 9.12 -2.63
N ASN A 348 21.40 9.46 -3.07
CA ASN A 348 22.31 8.51 -3.69
C ASN A 348 23.18 7.82 -2.64
N ILE A 349 23.53 6.56 -2.87
CA ILE A 349 24.37 5.76 -1.98
C ILE A 349 25.65 5.42 -2.73
N VAL A 350 26.78 5.80 -2.14
CA VAL A 350 28.10 5.58 -2.73
C VAL A 350 29.03 4.89 -1.73
N SER A 351 29.92 4.03 -2.22
CA SER A 351 30.92 3.37 -1.36
C SER A 351 32.15 4.23 -1.05
N ASP A 352 32.26 5.44 -1.61
CA ASP A 352 33.32 6.41 -1.34
C ASP A 352 32.76 7.75 -0.84
N ASN A 353 33.53 8.85 -0.87
CA ASN A 353 33.11 10.15 -0.39
C ASN A 353 32.59 11.12 -1.48
N THR A 354 32.18 10.60 -2.63
CA THR A 354 31.79 11.42 -3.80
C THR A 354 30.29 11.74 -3.89
N GLY A 355 29.48 11.20 -2.99
CA GLY A 355 28.05 11.46 -2.87
C GLY A 355 27.77 12.93 -2.54
N SER A 356 26.87 13.54 -3.31
CA SER A 356 26.38 14.91 -3.14
C SER A 356 24.87 14.93 -2.91
N GLY A 357 24.35 15.97 -2.25
CA GLY A 357 22.97 16.03 -1.76
C GLY A 357 22.85 15.74 -0.26
N ALA A 358 21.85 16.33 0.41
CA ALA A 358 21.73 16.30 1.87
C ALA A 358 21.39 14.91 2.44
N ASN A 359 20.67 14.09 1.68
CA ASN A 359 20.22 12.75 2.07
C ASN A 359 21.08 11.63 1.43
N SER A 360 22.06 11.97 0.61
CA SER A 360 23.00 11.00 0.04
C SER A 360 23.93 10.41 1.12
N LYS A 361 24.25 9.12 0.98
CA LYS A 361 25.08 8.36 1.93
C LYS A 361 26.46 8.09 1.34
N ASN A 362 27.47 8.65 1.98
CA ASN A 362 28.89 8.47 1.65
C ASN A 362 29.53 7.34 2.45
N ASN A 363 30.54 6.69 1.88
CA ASN A 363 31.27 5.55 2.45
C ASN A 363 30.34 4.45 2.96
N ALA A 364 29.22 4.25 2.25
CA ALA A 364 28.18 3.33 2.63
C ALA A 364 28.47 1.94 2.08
N THR A 365 27.98 0.92 2.80
CA THR A 365 27.96 -0.46 2.32
C THR A 365 26.53 -0.89 2.13
N VAL A 366 26.22 -1.49 0.98
CA VAL A 366 24.92 -2.12 0.71
C VAL A 366 25.10 -3.64 0.66
N LYS A 367 24.16 -4.38 1.25
CA LYS A 367 24.10 -5.83 1.20
C LYS A 367 23.13 -6.27 0.11
N PHE A 368 23.63 -7.00 -0.87
CA PHE A 368 22.81 -7.69 -1.87
C PHE A 368 22.61 -9.16 -1.50
N ILE A 369 21.69 -9.86 -2.17
CA ILE A 369 21.41 -11.28 -1.94
C ILE A 369 22.68 -12.11 -2.20
N GLU A 370 23.23 -12.02 -3.41
CA GLU A 370 24.36 -12.85 -3.85
C GLU A 370 25.23 -12.07 -4.84
N PRO A 371 25.94 -11.03 -4.36
CA PRO A 371 26.72 -10.15 -5.23
C PRO A 371 27.87 -10.87 -5.96
N ASP A 372 28.40 -11.96 -5.38
CA ASP A 372 29.45 -12.78 -6.01
C ASP A 372 28.98 -13.47 -7.30
N ASN A 373 27.66 -13.68 -7.44
CA ASN A 373 27.02 -14.19 -8.66
C ASN A 373 26.26 -13.10 -9.43
N TYR A 374 26.58 -11.82 -9.17
CA TYR A 374 25.97 -10.66 -9.82
C TYR A 374 24.44 -10.53 -9.58
N ASN A 375 23.94 -11.14 -8.50
CA ASN A 375 22.57 -10.91 -8.04
C ASN A 375 22.55 -9.71 -7.11
N TYR A 376 22.25 -8.55 -7.70
CA TYR A 376 22.22 -7.24 -7.02
C TYR A 376 20.85 -6.82 -6.52
N HIS A 377 19.92 -7.76 -6.36
CA HIS A 377 18.73 -7.49 -5.56
C HIS A 377 19.11 -7.19 -4.11
N LEU A 378 18.35 -6.31 -3.49
CA LEU A 378 18.60 -5.80 -2.17
C LEU A 378 18.32 -6.88 -1.12
N SER A 379 19.30 -7.13 -0.25
CA SER A 379 19.11 -8.07 0.86
C SER A 379 18.16 -7.47 1.89
N GLY A 380 17.28 -8.31 2.48
CA GLY A 380 16.46 -7.88 3.62
C GLY A 380 17.27 -7.49 4.87
N LEU A 381 18.54 -7.91 4.92
CA LEU A 381 19.48 -7.54 5.98
C LEU A 381 20.18 -6.20 5.72
N ASP A 382 19.97 -5.59 4.56
CA ASP A 382 20.51 -4.28 4.26
C ASP A 382 19.86 -3.19 5.11
N ARG A 383 20.68 -2.22 5.54
CA ARG A 383 20.27 -1.07 6.36
C ARG A 383 20.59 0.27 5.71
N SER A 384 21.27 0.25 4.56
CA SER A 384 21.80 1.46 3.92
C SER A 384 20.88 1.92 2.79
N ALA A 385 20.46 1.00 1.92
CA ALA A 385 19.61 1.25 0.76
C ALA A 385 18.14 0.97 1.03
N LYS A 386 17.83 0.01 1.90
CA LYS A 386 16.44 -0.33 2.24
C LYS A 386 15.72 0.88 2.82
N TYR A 387 14.63 1.30 2.17
CA TYR A 387 13.80 2.46 2.56
C TYR A 387 14.55 3.79 2.64
N ALA A 388 15.67 3.91 1.93
CA ALA A 388 16.53 5.09 1.96
C ALA A 388 16.37 5.98 0.73
N GLY A 389 15.46 5.66 -0.19
CA GLY A 389 15.18 6.47 -1.38
C GLY A 389 14.07 7.49 -1.15
N VAL A 390 13.89 8.38 -2.12
CA VAL A 390 12.76 9.30 -2.23
C VAL A 390 11.74 8.78 -3.25
N ASP A 391 10.45 9.01 -3.00
CA ASP A 391 9.40 8.67 -3.97
C ASP A 391 9.50 9.56 -5.22
N LEU A 392 9.65 8.92 -6.38
CA LEU A 392 9.75 9.56 -7.70
C LEU A 392 8.50 9.31 -8.55
N SER A 393 7.44 8.71 -8.01
CA SER A 393 6.20 8.40 -8.74
C SER A 393 5.50 9.66 -9.28
N THR A 394 5.80 10.82 -8.71
CA THR A 394 5.29 12.14 -9.11
C THR A 394 6.41 13.15 -9.42
N ASP A 395 7.65 12.68 -9.66
CA ASP A 395 8.77 13.57 -10.01
C ASP A 395 8.44 14.39 -11.27
N TRP A 396 8.70 15.70 -11.19
CA TRP A 396 8.31 16.65 -12.21
C TRP A 396 9.02 16.43 -13.56
N TYR A 397 10.26 15.93 -13.53
CA TYR A 397 11.02 15.71 -14.76
C TYR A 397 10.68 14.38 -15.41
N TYR A 398 10.59 13.30 -14.60
CA TYR A 398 10.18 11.99 -15.08
C TYR A 398 9.66 11.08 -13.95
N PRO A 399 8.37 10.74 -13.93
CA PRO A 399 7.81 9.88 -12.89
C PRO A 399 8.28 8.43 -13.06
N VAL A 400 8.71 7.80 -11.96
CA VAL A 400 9.11 6.39 -11.89
C VAL A 400 8.40 5.73 -10.71
N SER A 401 7.54 4.75 -10.97
CA SER A 401 6.69 4.09 -9.96
C SER A 401 7.01 2.62 -9.73
N THR A 402 7.83 2.00 -10.56
CA THR A 402 8.22 0.60 -10.44
C THR A 402 9.73 0.44 -10.33
N ASP A 403 10.19 -0.71 -9.89
CA ASP A 403 11.59 -1.12 -9.93
C ASP A 403 11.92 -1.93 -11.20
N ILE A 404 13.11 -2.54 -11.23
CA ILE A 404 13.61 -3.32 -12.36
C ILE A 404 12.83 -4.62 -12.61
N ASP A 405 12.17 -5.17 -11.59
CA ASP A 405 11.37 -6.41 -11.66
C ASP A 405 9.92 -6.16 -12.05
N GLY A 406 9.53 -4.89 -12.05
CA GLY A 406 8.18 -4.39 -12.30
C GLY A 406 7.34 -4.29 -11.01
N GLU A 407 7.96 -4.42 -9.84
CA GLU A 407 7.29 -4.25 -8.55
C GLU A 407 7.03 -2.77 -8.26
N THR A 408 5.92 -2.48 -7.59
CA THR A 408 5.59 -1.09 -7.23
C THR A 408 6.49 -0.60 -6.10
N ARG A 409 7.03 0.60 -6.25
CA ARG A 409 7.88 1.24 -5.22
C ARG A 409 7.01 1.89 -4.14
N GLY A 410 6.66 1.12 -3.11
CA GLY A 410 5.89 1.58 -1.95
C GLY A 410 6.75 2.38 -0.95
N LYS A 411 7.50 1.67 -0.10
CA LYS A 411 8.55 2.29 0.74
C LYS A 411 9.85 2.30 -0.05
N VAL A 412 10.19 3.42 -0.68
CA VAL A 412 11.25 3.46 -1.70
C VAL A 412 12.64 3.14 -1.15
N SER A 413 13.27 2.10 -1.69
CA SER A 413 14.68 1.78 -1.50
C SER A 413 15.52 2.45 -2.58
N ALA A 414 16.76 2.79 -2.24
CA ALA A 414 17.73 3.23 -3.25
C ALA A 414 18.14 2.04 -4.14
N GLY A 415 18.49 2.33 -5.39
CA GLY A 415 18.94 1.35 -6.37
C GLY A 415 17.85 0.90 -7.35
N ALA A 416 18.24 0.01 -8.27
CA ALA A 416 17.38 -0.53 -9.32
C ALA A 416 16.30 -1.48 -8.82
N ASP A 417 16.58 -2.16 -7.72
CA ASP A 417 15.68 -3.08 -7.05
C ASP A 417 14.98 -2.36 -5.90
N GLU A 418 13.68 -2.57 -5.76
CA GLU A 418 13.00 -2.26 -4.51
C GLU A 418 13.27 -3.40 -3.53
N TYR A 419 13.45 -3.14 -2.24
CA TYR A 419 13.38 -4.27 -1.31
C TYR A 419 11.94 -4.76 -1.34
N GLY A 420 11.72 -5.82 -2.12
CA GLY A 420 10.44 -6.48 -2.26
C GLY A 420 9.92 -6.77 -0.86
N SER A 421 8.83 -6.11 -0.50
CA SER A 421 8.01 -6.60 0.58
C SER A 421 7.69 -8.05 0.21
N ARG A 422 8.06 -9.00 1.06
CA ARG A 422 7.98 -10.45 0.80
C ARG A 422 6.52 -10.88 0.62
N TYR A 423 5.96 -10.62 -0.56
CA TYR A 423 4.57 -10.88 -0.84
C TYR A 423 4.41 -12.39 -1.06
N LEU A 424 3.76 -13.05 -0.09
CA LEU A 424 3.20 -14.39 -0.30
C LEU A 424 2.19 -14.30 -1.43
N THR A 425 2.54 -14.76 -2.62
CA THR A 425 1.65 -14.64 -3.76
C THR A 425 0.76 -15.88 -3.82
N LEU A 426 -0.56 -15.70 -3.76
CA LEU A 426 -1.51 -16.71 -4.24
C LEU A 426 -1.80 -16.44 -5.70
N THR A 427 -1.69 -17.47 -6.53
CA THR A 427 -2.09 -17.39 -7.94
C THR A 427 -3.04 -18.53 -8.23
N ALA A 428 -4.30 -18.20 -8.50
CA ALA A 428 -5.26 -19.12 -9.13
C ALA A 428 -5.08 -19.03 -10.65
N ALA A 429 -4.77 -20.14 -11.31
CA ALA A 429 -4.62 -20.14 -12.76
C ALA A 429 -6.02 -20.12 -13.43
N ALA A 430 -6.14 -19.38 -14.53
CA ALA A 430 -7.40 -19.02 -15.20
C ALA A 430 -8.26 -20.19 -15.78
N ASN A 431 -7.93 -21.45 -15.47
CA ASN A 431 -8.62 -22.64 -15.95
C ASN A 431 -9.15 -23.54 -14.80
N ASN A 432 -9.38 -22.99 -13.61
CA ASN A 432 -10.12 -23.60 -12.48
C ASN A 432 -9.77 -25.06 -12.15
N THR A 433 -8.50 -25.44 -12.10
CA THR A 433 -8.10 -26.79 -11.65
C THR A 433 -6.95 -26.79 -10.67
N THR A 434 -6.22 -25.68 -10.53
CA THR A 434 -5.10 -25.58 -9.59
C THR A 434 -5.03 -24.24 -8.86
N VAL A 435 -4.61 -24.29 -7.59
CA VAL A 435 -4.28 -23.13 -6.76
C VAL A 435 -2.79 -23.20 -6.46
N THR A 436 -2.04 -22.13 -6.72
CA THR A 436 -0.61 -22.06 -6.39
C THR A 436 -0.39 -21.09 -5.23
N ILE A 437 0.32 -21.56 -4.21
CA ILE A 437 0.85 -20.75 -3.12
C ILE A 437 2.36 -20.69 -3.29
N GLN A 438 2.91 -19.48 -3.39
CA GLN A 438 4.35 -19.30 -3.53
C GLN A 438 4.88 -18.17 -2.64
N LYS A 439 6.01 -18.43 -1.98
CA LYS A 439 6.83 -17.42 -1.32
C LYS A 439 8.08 -17.20 -2.16
N GLY A 440 8.25 -15.96 -2.63
CA GLY A 440 9.37 -15.57 -3.47
C GLY A 440 9.29 -16.18 -4.87
N SER A 441 10.37 -15.98 -5.62
CA SER A 441 10.48 -16.28 -7.06
C SER A 441 11.41 -17.45 -7.35
N GLY A 442 12.03 -18.06 -6.33
CA GLY A 442 13.00 -19.16 -6.45
C GLY A 442 14.46 -18.71 -6.35
N TYR A 443 14.70 -17.39 -6.25
CA TYR A 443 16.02 -16.78 -6.08
C TYR A 443 16.61 -16.96 -4.69
N PHE A 444 15.84 -17.50 -3.74
CA PHE A 444 16.36 -17.85 -2.44
C PHE A 444 16.10 -19.32 -2.09
N THR A 445 17.01 -19.93 -1.32
CA THR A 445 16.87 -21.33 -0.88
C THR A 445 15.78 -21.53 0.18
N ASP A 446 15.30 -20.43 0.79
CA ASP A 446 14.14 -20.41 1.68
C ASP A 446 12.81 -20.12 0.95
N ASP A 447 12.82 -19.90 -0.37
CA ASP A 447 11.60 -19.82 -1.18
C ASP A 447 10.93 -21.19 -1.27
N PHE A 448 9.60 -21.19 -1.39
CA PHE A 448 8.83 -22.42 -1.60
C PHE A 448 7.61 -22.17 -2.50
N LYS A 449 7.20 -23.22 -3.20
CA LYS A 449 6.04 -23.23 -4.09
C LYS A 449 5.24 -24.50 -3.86
N ILE A 450 3.93 -24.35 -3.72
CA ILE A 450 2.97 -25.44 -3.48
C ILE A 450 1.82 -25.28 -4.44
N ILE A 451 1.47 -26.35 -5.13
CA ILE A 451 0.34 -26.37 -6.06
C ILE A 451 -0.69 -27.35 -5.52
N PHE A 452 -1.94 -26.90 -5.44
CA PHE A 452 -3.12 -27.71 -5.21
C PHE A 452 -3.77 -28.00 -6.54
N SER A 453 -4.30 -29.20 -6.70
CA SER A 453 -4.99 -29.64 -7.92
C SER A 453 -6.29 -30.34 -7.52
N GLU A 454 -7.39 -29.97 -8.17
CA GLU A 454 -8.66 -30.69 -8.03
C GLU A 454 -8.52 -32.13 -8.54
N THR A 455 -7.66 -32.35 -9.55
CA THR A 455 -7.39 -33.67 -10.14
C THR A 455 -6.75 -34.63 -9.14
N ASP A 456 -5.88 -34.09 -8.27
CA ASP A 456 -5.13 -34.86 -7.29
C ASP A 456 -5.78 -34.84 -5.90
N ALA A 457 -6.98 -34.25 -5.79
CA ALA A 457 -7.75 -34.08 -4.55
C ALA A 457 -6.92 -33.49 -3.39
N GLY A 458 -6.04 -32.52 -3.68
CA GLY A 458 -5.16 -31.91 -2.68
C GLY A 458 -3.86 -31.34 -3.25
N ILE A 459 -2.78 -31.43 -2.49
CA ILE A 459 -1.44 -30.95 -2.88
C ILE A 459 -0.90 -31.83 -4.02
N SER A 460 -0.67 -31.24 -5.19
CA SER A 460 -0.09 -31.91 -6.35
C SER A 460 1.43 -31.70 -6.46
N THR A 461 1.92 -30.53 -6.04
CA THR A 461 3.33 -30.16 -6.17
C THR A 461 3.84 -29.43 -4.94
N VAL A 462 5.06 -29.77 -4.51
CA VAL A 462 5.82 -29.04 -3.48
C VAL A 462 7.25 -28.86 -3.98
N GLN A 463 7.73 -27.63 -4.05
CA GLN A 463 9.06 -27.29 -4.55
C GLN A 463 9.72 -26.25 -3.63
N LYS A 464 11.05 -26.32 -3.57
CA LYS A 464 11.91 -25.34 -2.90
C LYS A 464 12.65 -24.51 -3.93
N GLY A 465 12.94 -23.26 -3.60
CA GLY A 465 13.83 -22.43 -4.42
C GLY A 465 15.24 -23.04 -4.48
N ARG A 466 15.90 -22.91 -5.63
CA ARG A 466 17.30 -23.33 -5.79
C ARG A 466 18.29 -22.23 -5.39
N GLY A 467 17.83 -20.99 -5.24
CA GLY A 467 18.71 -19.83 -4.98
C GLY A 467 19.17 -19.14 -6.28
N ASP A 468 18.71 -19.61 -7.44
CA ASP A 468 19.14 -19.14 -8.77
C ASP A 468 17.96 -18.67 -9.64
N GLY A 469 16.78 -18.49 -9.04
CA GLY A 469 15.55 -18.13 -9.75
C GLY A 469 14.78 -19.32 -10.30
N THR A 470 15.25 -20.55 -10.08
CA THR A 470 14.57 -21.79 -10.49
C THR A 470 14.06 -22.60 -9.29
N TRP A 471 13.10 -23.49 -9.56
CA TRP A 471 12.50 -24.36 -8.55
C TRP A 471 13.13 -25.76 -8.59
N ARG A 472 13.25 -26.42 -7.43
CA ARG A 472 13.62 -27.84 -7.36
C ARG A 472 12.53 -28.72 -7.96
N ASP A 473 12.86 -29.95 -8.30
CA ASP A 473 11.88 -30.93 -8.82
C ASP A 473 10.76 -31.16 -7.80
N ASN A 474 9.57 -31.60 -8.25
CA ASN A 474 8.46 -31.85 -7.35
C ASN A 474 8.87 -32.86 -6.26
N GLN A 475 8.69 -32.47 -5.00
CA GLN A 475 9.05 -33.27 -3.84
C GLN A 475 7.86 -34.12 -3.31
N CYS A 476 6.68 -34.08 -3.94
CA CYS A 476 5.56 -34.95 -3.59
C CYS A 476 5.73 -36.38 -4.15
N SER A 477 5.28 -37.40 -3.40
CA SER A 477 5.13 -38.78 -3.91
C SER A 477 3.66 -39.23 -3.87
N ALA A 478 3.26 -40.08 -4.82
CA ALA A 478 1.86 -40.44 -5.09
C ALA A 478 1.14 -41.24 -3.98
N THR A 479 1.84 -41.68 -2.91
CA THR A 479 1.24 -42.60 -1.91
C THR A 479 1.51 -42.26 -0.45
N SER A 480 2.29 -41.22 -0.13
CA SER A 480 2.47 -40.76 1.25
C SER A 480 3.08 -39.37 1.28
N LEU A 481 2.42 -38.48 2.04
CA LEU A 481 2.78 -37.08 2.27
C LEU A 481 3.93 -36.95 3.30
N LEU A 482 5.00 -37.74 3.15
CA LEU A 482 6.17 -37.70 4.02
C LEU A 482 7.42 -37.38 3.18
N VAL A 483 7.98 -36.19 3.33
CA VAL A 483 9.35 -35.90 2.89
C VAL A 483 10.25 -36.02 4.12
N GLN A 484 10.76 -37.23 4.38
CA GLN A 484 12.04 -37.37 5.05
C GLN A 484 13.09 -37.18 3.95
N THR A 485 13.76 -36.02 3.94
CA THR A 485 14.85 -35.76 2.99
C THR A 485 15.94 -36.81 3.22
N ASP A 486 16.22 -37.56 2.15
CA ASP A 486 17.40 -38.38 1.88
C ASP A 486 18.41 -38.53 3.03
N THR A 487 18.61 -39.78 3.46
CA THR A 487 19.63 -40.23 4.42
C THR A 487 21.07 -39.76 4.13
N ASN A 488 21.35 -39.12 3.00
CA ASN A 488 22.68 -38.62 2.63
C ASN A 488 22.88 -37.09 2.70
N GLN A 489 21.91 -36.30 3.15
CA GLN A 489 22.06 -34.83 3.22
C GLN A 489 22.35 -34.34 4.65
N LEU A 490 23.54 -34.68 5.17
CA LEU A 490 24.06 -34.16 6.45
C LEU A 490 24.57 -32.70 6.37
N THR A 491 24.33 -31.96 5.28
CA THR A 491 24.92 -30.62 5.08
C THR A 491 24.08 -29.58 4.33
N ALA A 492 22.80 -29.81 3.99
CA ALA A 492 21.96 -28.79 3.34
C ALA A 492 20.85 -28.26 4.28
N THR A 493 20.80 -26.94 4.41
CA THR A 493 20.31 -26.19 5.56
C THR A 493 18.82 -25.81 5.52
N GLY A 494 17.94 -26.60 4.89
CA GLY A 494 16.49 -26.31 4.89
C GLY A 494 15.56 -27.51 4.68
N VAL A 495 14.54 -27.65 5.54
CA VAL A 495 13.53 -28.72 5.59
C VAL A 495 12.13 -28.12 5.39
N LEU A 496 11.26 -28.77 4.60
CA LEU A 496 9.84 -28.41 4.49
C LEU A 496 8.99 -29.62 4.90
N GLU A 497 8.15 -29.45 5.91
CA GLU A 497 7.37 -30.51 6.56
C GLU A 497 5.88 -30.15 6.51
N ILE A 498 5.01 -31.08 6.15
CA ILE A 498 3.55 -30.87 6.22
C ILE A 498 3.07 -31.42 7.56
N LEU A 499 2.67 -30.54 8.46
CA LEU A 499 2.21 -30.89 9.80
C LEU A 499 0.73 -31.30 9.81
N GLN A 500 -0.07 -30.77 8.89
CA GLN A 500 -1.49 -31.07 8.76
C GLN A 500 -1.94 -30.91 7.31
N ASN A 501 -2.85 -31.78 6.86
CA ASN A 501 -3.49 -31.65 5.55
C ASN A 501 -4.93 -32.16 5.65
N ASN A 502 -5.89 -31.25 5.84
CA ASN A 502 -7.31 -31.59 5.87
C ASN A 502 -8.13 -30.55 5.08
N ALA A 503 -9.43 -30.83 4.88
CA ALA A 503 -10.30 -30.03 4.04
C ALA A 503 -10.51 -28.58 4.53
N THR A 504 -10.21 -28.29 5.80
CA THR A 504 -10.42 -26.96 6.41
C THR A 504 -9.13 -26.17 6.55
N GLU A 505 -7.99 -26.84 6.75
CA GLU A 505 -6.70 -26.24 7.05
C GLU A 505 -5.53 -27.19 6.73
N ILE A 506 -4.49 -26.64 6.11
CA ILE A 506 -3.23 -27.31 5.79
C ILE A 506 -2.11 -26.56 6.52
N ILE A 507 -1.30 -27.27 7.30
CA ILE A 507 -0.21 -26.68 8.09
C ILE A 507 1.12 -27.19 7.55
N ILE A 508 2.06 -26.28 7.28
CA ILE A 508 3.34 -26.58 6.63
C ILE A 508 4.46 -25.84 7.34
N ARG A 509 5.46 -26.53 7.84
CA ARG A 509 6.64 -25.96 8.48
C ARG A 509 7.82 -25.92 7.52
N ASN A 510 8.36 -24.73 7.30
CA ASN A 510 9.64 -24.50 6.67
C ASN A 510 10.70 -24.24 7.75
N SER A 511 11.68 -25.11 7.87
CA SER A 511 12.85 -24.91 8.73
C SER A 511 14.06 -24.61 7.86
N PHE A 512 14.79 -23.53 8.12
CA PHE A 512 16.06 -23.22 7.47
C PHE A 512 17.08 -22.75 8.51
N ASN A 513 18.21 -23.45 8.64
CA ASN A 513 19.16 -23.24 9.74
C ASN A 513 18.45 -23.23 11.12
N SER A 514 18.54 -22.13 11.87
CA SER A 514 17.86 -21.92 13.16
C SER A 514 16.49 -21.24 13.04
N VAL A 515 16.04 -20.93 11.81
CA VAL A 515 14.77 -20.25 11.55
C VAL A 515 13.71 -21.29 11.22
N VAL A 516 12.58 -21.24 11.91
CA VAL A 516 11.44 -22.13 11.67
C VAL A 516 10.20 -21.27 11.47
N GLU A 517 9.51 -21.48 10.35
CA GLU A 517 8.29 -20.79 9.95
C GLU A 517 7.21 -21.85 9.71
N THR A 518 6.03 -21.69 10.30
CA THR A 518 4.90 -22.60 10.16
C THR A 518 3.73 -21.88 9.49
N TYR A 519 3.32 -22.35 8.32
CA TYR A 519 2.28 -21.78 7.47
C TYR A 519 0.99 -22.56 7.65
N HIS A 520 -0.08 -21.90 8.08
CA HIS A 520 -1.44 -22.43 8.14
C HIS A 520 -2.25 -21.88 6.97
N ILE A 521 -2.73 -22.76 6.10
CA ILE A 521 -3.42 -22.43 4.86
C ILE A 521 -4.84 -22.96 4.99
N TYR A 522 -5.81 -22.05 5.05
CA TYR A 522 -7.21 -22.40 5.22
C TYR A 522 -7.92 -22.51 3.87
N SER A 523 -8.95 -23.35 3.81
CA SER A 523 -9.82 -23.50 2.64
C SER A 523 -10.49 -22.20 2.16
N THR A 524 -10.54 -21.18 3.02
CA THR A 524 -11.02 -19.83 2.71
C THR A 524 -9.98 -18.96 1.97
N GLY A 525 -8.81 -19.49 1.63
CA GLY A 525 -7.69 -18.73 1.05
C GLY A 525 -6.84 -17.96 2.06
N LYS A 526 -7.24 -17.95 3.34
CA LYS A 526 -6.46 -17.33 4.43
C LYS A 526 -5.17 -18.10 4.63
N ILE A 527 -4.03 -17.39 4.73
CA ILE A 527 -2.76 -17.99 5.13
C ILE A 527 -2.22 -17.26 6.36
N VAL A 528 -1.84 -18.01 7.39
CA VAL A 528 -1.22 -17.50 8.62
C VAL A 528 0.20 -18.05 8.70
N VAL A 529 1.18 -17.23 9.07
CA VAL A 529 2.57 -17.66 9.25
C VAL A 529 2.96 -17.48 10.71
N ASP A 530 3.30 -18.57 11.38
CA ASP A 530 3.87 -18.62 12.72
C ASP A 530 5.39 -18.80 12.58
N ALA A 531 6.11 -17.69 12.53
CA ALA A 531 7.57 -17.66 12.48
C ALA A 531 8.11 -17.23 13.84
N ALA A 532 8.98 -18.05 14.45
CA ALA A 532 9.67 -17.64 15.67
C ALA A 532 10.60 -16.45 15.36
N GLY A 533 10.14 -15.23 15.68
CA GLY A 533 10.90 -13.99 15.54
C GLY A 533 10.51 -13.07 14.36
N ASN A 534 9.30 -13.17 13.81
CA ASN A 534 8.85 -12.24 12.75
C ASN A 534 7.37 -11.85 12.92
N ASP A 535 7.12 -10.66 13.47
CA ASP A 535 5.78 -10.13 13.76
C ASP A 535 5.08 -9.52 12.52
N GLN A 536 4.94 -10.28 11.44
CA GLN A 536 4.27 -9.81 10.22
C GLN A 536 3.08 -10.71 9.87
N VAL A 537 1.88 -10.26 10.23
CA VAL A 537 0.61 -10.82 9.75
C VAL A 537 0.40 -10.33 8.31
N PHE A 538 0.56 -11.21 7.32
CA PHE A 538 0.19 -10.93 5.93
C PHE A 538 -1.28 -11.29 5.69
N VAL A 539 -2.09 -10.31 5.28
CA VAL A 539 -3.45 -10.51 4.75
C VAL A 539 -3.40 -10.17 3.27
N PHE A 540 -3.69 -11.12 2.38
CA PHE A 540 -4.07 -10.82 1.00
C PHE A 540 -5.57 -10.87 0.87
N ASP A 541 -6.13 -9.77 0.37
CA ASP A 541 -7.51 -9.63 -0.02
C ASP A 541 -7.61 -9.76 -1.54
N GLY A 542 -8.41 -10.71 -1.99
CA GLY A 542 -8.76 -10.89 -3.41
C GLY A 542 -10.27 -10.94 -3.65
N ASP A 543 -11.08 -10.89 -2.59
CA ASP A 543 -12.55 -11.03 -2.69
C ASP A 543 -13.31 -9.96 -1.88
N PHE A 544 -12.60 -9.03 -1.25
CA PHE A 544 -13.17 -7.86 -0.63
C PHE A 544 -12.38 -6.63 -1.09
N THR A 545 -13.05 -5.50 -1.17
CA THR A 545 -12.37 -4.21 -1.27
C THR A 545 -13.03 -3.35 -0.23
N VAL A 546 -12.26 -2.94 0.78
CA VAL A 546 -12.70 -1.92 1.73
C VAL A 546 -12.80 -0.62 0.94
N ASN A 547 -13.98 -0.29 0.46
CA ASN A 547 -14.21 0.98 -0.20
C ASN A 547 -14.42 2.05 0.89
N THR A 548 -13.34 2.70 1.31
CA THR A 548 -13.41 3.85 2.21
C THR A 548 -13.82 5.09 1.41
N SER A 549 -15.07 5.17 0.99
CA SER A 549 -15.64 6.42 0.44
C SER A 549 -15.92 7.40 1.59
N ALA A 550 -14.84 8.03 2.08
CA ALA A 550 -14.95 9.13 3.04
C ALA A 550 -15.53 10.38 2.35
N LEU A 551 -16.84 10.59 2.48
CA LEU A 551 -17.41 11.92 2.24
C LEU A 551 -17.08 12.81 3.44
N ARG A 552 -16.19 13.79 3.23
CA ARG A 552 -15.98 14.87 4.19
C ARG A 552 -17.27 15.69 4.32
N ASN A 553 -17.75 15.85 5.54
CA ASN A 553 -18.48 17.06 5.90
C ASN A 553 -17.86 17.65 7.18
N GLY A 554 -17.74 18.96 7.23
CA GLY A 554 -16.93 19.67 8.23
C GLY A 554 -17.41 19.45 9.67
N GLY A 555 -16.49 19.05 10.55
CA GLY A 555 -16.71 18.78 11.97
C GLY A 555 -16.29 17.35 12.31
N GLY A 556 -15.14 17.20 12.97
CA GLY A 556 -14.38 15.95 13.07
C GLY A 556 -15.15 14.76 13.67
N GLY A 557 -15.35 13.74 12.84
CA GLY A 557 -15.76 12.39 13.19
C GLY A 557 -15.69 11.51 11.93
N TYR A 558 -15.07 10.33 12.00
CA TYR A 558 -15.16 9.34 10.94
C TYR A 558 -16.41 8.48 11.20
N ILE A 559 -17.38 8.49 10.29
CA ILE A 559 -18.37 7.41 10.22
C ILE A 559 -17.74 6.34 9.32
N GLY A 560 -17.28 5.26 9.94
CA GLY A 560 -16.91 4.05 9.20
C GLY A 560 -18.17 3.27 8.91
N MET A 561 -18.71 3.37 7.68
CA MET A 561 -19.62 2.34 7.19
C MET A 561 -18.79 1.18 6.65
N VAL A 562 -18.98 0.00 7.21
CA VAL A 562 -18.50 -1.25 6.60
C VAL A 562 -19.64 -1.78 5.75
N GLU A 563 -19.65 -1.44 4.47
CA GLU A 563 -20.56 -2.06 3.52
C GLU A 563 -19.88 -3.30 2.92
N LEU A 564 -20.42 -4.48 3.21
CA LEU A 564 -19.99 -5.72 2.58
C LEU A 564 -20.71 -5.85 1.22
N ASN A 565 -20.04 -5.38 0.17
CA ASN A 565 -20.53 -5.52 -1.20
C ASN A 565 -20.02 -6.81 -1.83
N GLU A 566 -20.92 -7.78 -2.00
CA GLU A 566 -20.67 -9.01 -2.75
C GLU A 566 -20.75 -8.70 -4.26
N THR A 567 -19.64 -8.84 -4.99
CA THR A 567 -19.55 -8.47 -6.42
C THR A 567 -19.84 -9.62 -7.38
N SER A 568 -20.23 -10.80 -6.87
CA SER A 568 -20.63 -11.93 -7.70
C SER A 568 -21.96 -11.65 -8.39
N VAL A 569 -21.94 -11.60 -9.73
CA VAL A 569 -23.14 -11.49 -10.58
C VAL A 569 -24.12 -12.67 -10.45
N LEU A 570 -23.78 -13.73 -9.70
CA LEU A 570 -24.60 -14.93 -9.53
C LEU A 570 -25.50 -14.94 -8.28
N SER A 571 -25.36 -14.00 -7.32
CA SER A 571 -26.15 -14.02 -6.07
C SER A 571 -27.41 -13.13 -6.06
N VAL A 572 -27.68 -12.39 -7.15
CA VAL A 572 -28.77 -11.39 -7.21
C VAL A 572 -30.17 -12.01 -7.10
N THR A 573 -30.35 -13.30 -7.39
CA THR A 573 -31.68 -13.95 -7.35
C THR A 573 -32.17 -14.33 -5.96
N ASP A 574 -31.28 -14.50 -4.97
CA ASP A 574 -31.68 -14.99 -3.63
C ASP A 574 -32.28 -13.91 -2.73
N TYR A 575 -32.14 -12.63 -3.09
CA TYR A 575 -32.60 -11.49 -2.29
C TYR A 575 -33.93 -10.88 -2.75
N ALA A 576 -34.49 -11.33 -3.87
CA ALA A 576 -35.60 -10.61 -4.53
C ALA A 576 -37.02 -10.97 -4.03
N ALA A 577 -37.20 -12.02 -3.23
CA ALA A 577 -38.52 -12.41 -2.70
C ALA A 577 -38.41 -13.24 -1.40
N PRO A 578 -38.38 -12.62 -0.21
CA PRO A 578 -38.47 -13.37 1.04
C PRO A 578 -39.91 -13.89 1.24
N ASP A 579 -40.10 -15.21 1.14
CA ASP A 579 -41.37 -15.86 1.48
C ASP A 579 -41.71 -15.69 2.98
N ASP A 580 -43.00 -15.46 3.25
CA ASP A 580 -43.61 -15.16 4.55
C ASP A 580 -43.08 -16.04 5.71
N LEU A 581 -42.60 -15.39 6.77
CA LEU A 581 -41.72 -15.98 7.79
C LEU A 581 -42.52 -16.66 8.93
N THR A 582 -43.15 -17.82 8.67
CA THR A 582 -43.88 -18.61 9.70
C THR A 582 -43.13 -19.85 10.20
N VAL A 583 -41.86 -19.73 10.61
CA VAL A 583 -41.14 -20.86 11.25
C VAL A 583 -40.47 -20.44 12.56
N ALA A 584 -40.82 -21.18 13.62
CA ALA A 584 -40.42 -20.96 15.00
C ALA A 584 -38.91 -21.16 15.23
N GLY A 585 -38.21 -20.06 15.49
CA GLY A 585 -36.79 -20.01 15.84
C GLY A 585 -36.44 -18.58 16.26
N LYS A 586 -37.00 -18.16 17.40
CA LYS A 586 -37.11 -16.78 17.88
C LYS A 586 -35.75 -16.22 18.33
N VAL A 587 -35.24 -15.18 17.68
CA VAL A 587 -34.54 -14.07 18.38
C VAL A 587 -35.67 -13.15 18.86
N THR A 588 -35.94 -13.15 20.16
CA THR A 588 -36.90 -12.22 20.77
C THR A 588 -36.13 -11.37 21.75
N THR A 589 -36.01 -10.07 21.47
CA THR A 589 -36.25 -8.97 22.42
C THR A 589 -35.91 -7.64 21.76
N GLY A 590 -36.93 -6.82 21.50
CA GLY A 590 -36.85 -5.48 20.96
C GLY A 590 -38.14 -5.14 20.20
N SER A 591 -38.91 -4.16 20.67
CA SER A 591 -40.12 -3.69 19.99
C SER A 591 -39.72 -3.00 18.70
N TYR A 592 -40.34 -3.37 17.58
CA TYR A 592 -40.14 -2.70 16.30
C TYR A 592 -40.53 -1.21 16.43
N GLU A 593 -39.55 -0.30 16.38
CA GLU A 593 -39.81 1.13 16.43
C GLU A 593 -40.20 1.62 15.03
N THR A 594 -41.51 1.77 14.80
CA THR A 594 -42.09 2.08 13.47
C THR A 594 -41.84 3.52 12.99
N THR A 595 -41.10 4.34 13.75
CA THR A 595 -40.98 5.78 13.54
C THR A 595 -39.69 6.23 12.86
N ARG A 596 -38.73 5.33 12.60
CA ARG A 596 -37.56 5.63 11.77
C ARG A 596 -37.94 5.67 10.28
N GLN A 597 -38.14 6.86 9.74
CA GLN A 597 -38.16 7.09 8.28
C GLN A 597 -36.77 7.52 7.79
N PHE A 598 -35.93 6.54 7.46
CA PHE A 598 -34.81 6.74 6.53
C PHE A 598 -35.12 5.95 5.25
N ASP A 599 -36.08 6.43 4.47
CA ASP A 599 -36.18 6.15 3.04
C ASP A 599 -35.92 7.47 2.33
N TYR A 600 -34.69 7.67 1.84
CA TYR A 600 -34.34 8.86 1.05
C TYR A 600 -34.45 8.62 -0.46
N ASN A 601 -34.78 7.40 -0.88
CA ASN A 601 -35.03 7.06 -2.27
C ASN A 601 -35.85 5.79 -2.31
N SER A 602 -37.05 5.85 -2.92
CA SER A 602 -38.04 4.77 -3.05
C SER A 602 -37.53 3.51 -3.78
N ASN A 603 -36.47 2.92 -3.26
CA ASN A 603 -35.87 1.66 -3.61
C ASN A 603 -36.18 0.71 -2.45
N PRO A 604 -36.54 -0.55 -2.73
CA PRO A 604 -36.99 -1.49 -1.70
C PRO A 604 -35.82 -2.09 -0.88
N PHE A 605 -34.69 -1.40 -0.72
CA PHE A 605 -33.44 -2.02 -0.26
C PHE A 605 -33.08 -1.77 1.22
N GLU A 606 -33.77 -0.87 1.93
CA GLU A 606 -33.49 -0.63 3.35
C GLU A 606 -34.77 -0.69 4.20
N GLU A 607 -35.11 -1.88 4.69
CA GLU A 607 -36.15 -2.02 5.72
C GLU A 607 -35.60 -2.77 6.94
N GLY A 608 -35.44 -2.04 8.04
CA GLY A 608 -35.39 -2.61 9.40
C GLY A 608 -34.05 -2.54 10.13
N GLN A 609 -33.54 -1.34 10.42
CA GLN A 609 -32.54 -1.17 11.48
C GLN A 609 -33.23 -1.26 12.85
N GLY A 610 -33.34 -2.49 13.38
CA GLY A 610 -33.66 -2.71 14.79
C GLY A 610 -32.43 -2.48 15.67
N GLU A 611 -32.62 -1.91 16.86
CA GLU A 611 -31.60 -1.87 17.91
C GLU A 611 -31.44 -3.29 18.47
N TYR A 612 -30.22 -3.83 18.46
CA TYR A 612 -29.92 -5.17 18.98
C TYR A 612 -29.16 -5.07 20.29
N SER A 613 -29.83 -5.35 21.42
CA SER A 613 -29.16 -5.51 22.71
C SER A 613 -28.58 -6.92 22.83
N LEU A 614 -27.27 -7.02 23.06
CA LEU A 614 -26.57 -8.29 23.24
C LEU A 614 -26.26 -8.48 24.74
N ILE A 615 -27.10 -9.28 25.42
CA ILE A 615 -26.88 -9.64 26.83
C ILE A 615 -26.10 -10.96 26.88
N SER A 616 -24.85 -10.89 27.34
CA SER A 616 -24.03 -12.08 27.61
C SER A 616 -24.44 -12.71 28.94
N ALA A 617 -24.89 -13.96 28.93
CA ALA A 617 -24.92 -14.78 30.14
C ALA A 617 -23.60 -15.55 30.23
N ASN A 618 -22.90 -15.46 31.36
CA ASN A 618 -21.63 -16.17 31.66
C ASN A 618 -20.38 -15.70 30.91
N ASN A 619 -20.20 -14.39 30.69
CA ASN A 619 -18.97 -13.80 30.11
C ASN A 619 -18.61 -14.33 28.71
N GLN A 620 -19.57 -14.83 27.93
CA GLN A 620 -19.35 -15.22 26.53
C GLN A 620 -20.43 -14.65 25.61
N LEU A 621 -20.01 -13.82 24.66
CA LEU A 621 -20.83 -13.38 23.54
C LEU A 621 -20.73 -14.42 22.42
N THR A 622 -21.76 -15.25 22.25
CA THR A 622 -21.77 -16.27 21.19
C THR A 622 -22.76 -15.88 20.09
N LEU A 623 -22.24 -15.48 18.93
CA LEU A 623 -23.01 -15.31 17.68
C LEU A 623 -22.91 -16.60 16.86
N LYS A 624 -24.01 -17.34 16.73
CA LYS A 624 -24.13 -18.47 15.81
C LYS A 624 -25.02 -18.09 14.63
N LEU A 625 -24.43 -17.82 13.48
CA LEU A 625 -25.13 -17.89 12.20
C LEU A 625 -25.08 -19.35 11.76
N ASP A 626 -26.10 -20.13 12.11
CA ASP A 626 -26.14 -21.55 11.79
C ASP A 626 -26.36 -21.74 10.28
N GLY A 627 -25.28 -22.03 9.57
CA GLY A 627 -25.26 -22.23 8.11
C GLY A 627 -25.88 -23.54 7.62
N THR A 628 -26.64 -24.26 8.45
CA THR A 628 -27.15 -25.59 8.09
C THR A 628 -28.52 -25.60 7.40
N THR A 629 -29.18 -24.44 7.25
CA THR A 629 -30.36 -24.32 6.37
C THR A 629 -30.25 -23.07 5.50
N THR A 630 -30.54 -23.23 4.21
CA THR A 630 -30.22 -22.32 3.09
C THR A 630 -31.00 -21.00 3.07
N LYS A 631 -30.91 -20.19 4.12
CA LYS A 631 -31.44 -18.82 4.15
C LYS A 631 -30.38 -17.89 4.74
N ARG A 632 -29.75 -17.06 3.90
CA ARG A 632 -28.82 -16.02 4.35
C ARG A 632 -29.52 -14.68 4.31
N PHE A 633 -29.72 -14.06 5.47
CA PHE A 633 -29.99 -12.63 5.55
C PHE A 633 -28.64 -11.90 5.47
N LYS A 634 -28.58 -10.69 4.90
CA LYS A 634 -27.41 -9.81 5.10
C LYS A 634 -27.34 -9.48 6.60
N PRO A 635 -26.34 -9.96 7.36
CA PRO A 635 -26.19 -9.52 8.74
C PRO A 635 -25.38 -8.23 8.72
N ALA A 636 -26.01 -7.10 9.05
CA ALA A 636 -25.30 -5.91 9.51
C ALA A 636 -25.40 -5.89 11.05
N LEU A 637 -24.27 -5.86 11.74
CA LEU A 637 -24.20 -5.70 13.20
C LEU A 637 -23.39 -4.45 13.51
N ILE A 638 -23.97 -3.57 14.33
CA ILE A 638 -23.28 -2.40 14.89
C ILE A 638 -23.26 -2.58 16.41
N LEU A 639 -22.06 -2.52 17.01
CA LEU A 639 -21.88 -2.49 18.46
C LEU A 639 -21.64 -1.04 18.86
N GLU A 640 -22.66 -0.38 19.40
CA GLU A 640 -22.64 1.06 19.65
C GLU A 640 -22.07 1.44 21.02
N GLU A 641 -22.27 0.60 22.05
CA GLU A 641 -21.83 0.83 23.43
C GLU A 641 -21.45 -0.46 24.16
N PHE A 642 -20.51 -0.37 25.11
CA PHE A 642 -20.15 -1.48 26.00
C PHE A 642 -19.84 -0.98 27.41
N TYR A 643 -20.62 -1.39 28.40
CA TYR A 643 -20.33 -1.15 29.81
C TYR A 643 -20.78 -2.34 30.68
N PRO A 644 -20.05 -2.65 31.77
CA PRO A 644 -20.37 -3.79 32.62
C PRO A 644 -21.60 -3.52 33.49
N GLN A 645 -22.73 -4.19 33.22
CA GLN A 645 -23.95 -4.09 34.04
C GLN A 645 -23.96 -5.03 35.26
N SER A 646 -23.27 -6.18 35.17
CA SER A 646 -23.16 -7.19 36.24
C SER A 646 -21.85 -7.96 36.10
N GLY A 647 -21.24 -8.43 37.20
CA GLY A 647 -19.95 -9.13 37.17
C GLY A 647 -19.12 -8.88 38.43
N ASP A 648 -17.79 -9.03 38.32
CA ASP A 648 -16.84 -8.80 39.41
C ASP A 648 -17.14 -7.48 40.15
N ALA A 649 -17.14 -7.55 41.48
CA ALA A 649 -17.40 -6.40 42.36
C ALA A 649 -16.42 -5.25 42.10
N VAL A 650 -15.21 -5.54 41.60
CA VAL A 650 -14.24 -4.51 41.18
C VAL A 650 -14.68 -3.86 39.87
N ALA A 651 -14.91 -4.65 38.81
CA ALA A 651 -15.29 -4.14 37.48
C ALA A 651 -16.64 -3.40 37.46
N THR A 652 -17.62 -3.85 38.24
CA THR A 652 -18.94 -3.20 38.37
C THR A 652 -18.96 -1.98 39.28
N ALA A 653 -17.86 -1.72 40.01
CA ALA A 653 -17.70 -0.58 40.90
C ALA A 653 -17.05 0.64 40.22
N HIS A 654 -16.55 0.53 38.99
CA HIS A 654 -15.90 1.66 38.30
C HIS A 654 -16.89 2.70 37.77
N VAL A 655 -17.97 2.32 37.08
CA VAL A 655 -19.03 3.25 36.65
C VAL A 655 -20.11 3.30 37.73
N ILE A 656 -20.34 4.47 38.33
CA ILE A 656 -21.39 4.66 39.35
C ILE A 656 -22.60 5.41 38.82
N PHE A 657 -22.45 6.15 37.72
CA PHE A 657 -23.56 6.71 36.97
C PHE A 657 -23.25 6.78 35.48
N HIS A 658 -24.24 6.44 34.66
CA HIS A 658 -24.22 6.65 33.21
C HIS A 658 -25.64 6.91 32.74
N SER A 659 -25.84 8.05 32.09
CA SER A 659 -27.05 8.38 31.35
C SER A 659 -26.66 8.90 29.97
N ARG A 660 -27.24 8.28 28.93
CA ARG A 660 -27.13 8.76 27.54
C ARG A 660 -27.87 10.07 27.30
N LEU A 661 -28.77 10.46 28.20
CA LEU A 661 -29.54 11.71 28.10
C LEU A 661 -30.36 11.82 26.80
N ASN A 662 -31.02 10.74 26.34
CA ASN A 662 -31.87 10.81 25.14
C ASN A 662 -33.28 11.35 25.39
N GLY A 663 -33.67 11.43 26.65
CA GLY A 663 -34.98 11.85 27.13
C GLY A 663 -35.11 11.69 28.64
N ASP A 664 -36.21 12.17 29.20
CA ASP A 664 -36.51 12.06 30.64
C ASP A 664 -36.43 10.63 31.18
N TRP A 665 -36.68 9.65 30.33
CA TRP A 665 -36.63 8.23 30.66
C TRP A 665 -35.20 7.70 30.85
N ASP A 666 -34.19 8.27 30.19
CA ASP A 666 -32.77 7.94 30.44
C ASP A 666 -32.28 8.57 31.75
N VAL A 667 -32.93 9.63 32.23
CA VAL A 667 -32.62 10.26 33.53
C VAL A 667 -33.30 9.54 34.69
N THR A 668 -34.56 9.17 34.51
CA THR A 668 -35.35 8.44 35.52
C THR A 668 -35.04 6.93 35.55
N GLY A 669 -34.40 6.41 34.51
CA GLY A 669 -33.91 5.04 34.39
C GLY A 669 -32.55 4.98 33.71
N PRO A 670 -31.48 5.50 34.36
CA PRO A 670 -30.16 5.56 33.75
C PRO A 670 -29.60 4.17 33.47
N GLN A 671 -28.72 4.09 32.48
CA GLN A 671 -27.99 2.88 32.12
C GLN A 671 -27.22 2.31 33.31
N LYS A 672 -26.76 3.19 34.22
CA LYS A 672 -26.16 2.85 35.51
C LYS A 672 -26.44 3.96 36.52
N GLY A 673 -26.67 3.59 37.77
CA GLY A 673 -26.82 4.51 38.90
C GLY A 673 -28.26 4.63 39.40
N VAL A 674 -28.47 5.55 40.34
CA VAL A 674 -29.79 5.87 40.92
C VAL A 674 -30.47 6.92 40.05
N ALA A 675 -31.80 6.77 39.88
CA ALA A 675 -32.64 7.69 39.11
C ALA A 675 -32.52 9.15 39.56
N GLY A 676 -32.46 10.06 38.59
CA GLY A 676 -32.55 11.50 38.78
C GLY A 676 -33.91 12.07 38.38
N THR A 677 -33.97 13.40 38.26
CA THR A 677 -35.11 14.16 37.72
C THR A 677 -34.65 15.13 36.63
N VAL A 678 -35.53 15.41 35.68
CA VAL A 678 -35.37 16.51 34.72
C VAL A 678 -36.16 17.68 35.25
N GLU A 679 -35.51 18.83 35.40
CA GLU A 679 -36.10 20.04 35.97
C GLU A 679 -36.23 21.13 34.89
N GLY A 680 -37.17 22.05 35.10
CA GLY A 680 -37.44 23.13 34.14
C GLY A 680 -38.13 22.66 32.85
N THR A 681 -37.86 23.36 31.75
CA THR A 681 -38.33 23.04 30.39
C THR A 681 -37.29 22.30 29.54
N THR A 682 -36.25 21.74 30.18
CA THR A 682 -35.15 20.99 29.56
C THR A 682 -35.69 20.04 28.49
N ASP A 683 -35.30 20.27 27.25
CA ASP A 683 -35.67 19.41 26.13
C ASP A 683 -34.49 18.58 25.65
N PHE A 684 -34.80 17.53 24.89
CA PHE A 684 -33.82 16.56 24.44
C PHE A 684 -33.73 16.63 22.92
N THR A 685 -32.56 16.99 22.41
CA THR A 685 -32.38 17.30 20.99
C THR A 685 -31.11 16.68 20.43
N ARG A 686 -31.10 16.46 19.12
CA ARG A 686 -30.08 15.68 18.44
C ARG A 686 -28.70 16.35 18.53
N VAL A 687 -27.67 15.58 18.91
CA VAL A 687 -26.29 16.09 19.04
C VAL A 687 -25.23 15.14 18.47
N VAL A 688 -24.75 14.14 19.20
CA VAL A 688 -23.62 13.29 18.74
C VAL A 688 -24.12 12.04 18.04
N ARG A 689 -24.73 11.10 18.78
CA ARG A 689 -25.25 9.83 18.26
C ARG A 689 -26.77 9.78 18.30
N HIS A 690 -27.34 10.38 19.34
CA HIS A 690 -28.78 10.44 19.60
C HIS A 690 -29.17 11.86 20.09
N ASN A 691 -30.11 11.98 21.02
CA ASN A 691 -30.45 13.25 21.65
C ASN A 691 -29.55 13.48 22.87
N GLY A 692 -29.22 14.74 23.16
CA GLY A 692 -28.67 15.13 24.46
C GLY A 692 -29.60 16.12 25.15
N ALA A 693 -29.40 16.33 26.45
CA ALA A 693 -30.13 17.33 27.21
C ALA A 693 -29.68 18.73 26.78
N ARG A 694 -30.60 19.53 26.27
CA ARG A 694 -30.37 20.92 25.92
C ARG A 694 -30.80 21.80 27.07
N PHE A 695 -29.91 22.71 27.44
CA PHE A 695 -30.15 23.75 28.42
C PHE A 695 -30.07 25.08 27.66
N ASP A 696 -31.18 25.78 27.50
CA ASP A 696 -31.26 27.05 26.78
C ASP A 696 -31.92 28.19 27.58
N ALA A 697 -32.35 27.90 28.81
CA ALA A 697 -32.85 28.88 29.76
C ALA A 697 -32.38 28.61 31.21
N ASP A 698 -32.54 29.62 32.07
CA ASP A 698 -32.39 29.51 33.53
C ASP A 698 -33.38 28.49 34.14
N GLY A 699 -32.90 27.68 35.07
CA GLY A 699 -33.68 26.64 35.74
C GLY A 699 -33.85 25.33 34.95
N GLU A 700 -33.21 25.19 33.80
CA GLU A 700 -33.15 23.93 33.04
C GLU A 700 -31.93 23.11 33.45
N TYR A 701 -32.15 22.00 34.16
CA TYR A 701 -31.08 21.11 34.58
C TYR A 701 -31.56 19.67 34.79
N VAL A 702 -30.63 18.73 34.76
CA VAL A 702 -30.82 17.36 35.21
C VAL A 702 -30.27 17.22 36.62
N SER A 703 -31.10 16.71 37.53
CA SER A 703 -30.80 16.56 38.94
C SER A 703 -30.54 15.09 39.27
N ILE A 704 -29.34 14.74 39.75
CA ILE A 704 -29.01 13.35 40.13
C ILE A 704 -28.67 13.23 41.61
N PRO A 705 -29.04 12.11 42.29
CA PRO A 705 -28.72 11.92 43.69
C PRO A 705 -27.22 11.82 43.95
N THR A 706 -26.76 12.31 45.09
CA THR A 706 -25.34 12.22 45.51
C THR A 706 -24.82 10.79 45.71
N ALA A 707 -25.72 9.80 45.79
CA ALA A 707 -25.36 8.37 45.76
C ALA A 707 -24.65 7.95 44.45
N ASN A 708 -24.77 8.75 43.40
CA ASN A 708 -24.10 8.57 42.11
C ASN A 708 -22.70 9.19 42.07
N LEU A 709 -22.22 9.77 43.17
CA LEU A 709 -20.91 10.40 43.28
C LEU A 709 -20.04 9.67 44.31
N ASN A 710 -18.74 9.66 44.05
CA ASN A 710 -17.74 9.35 45.07
C ASN A 710 -17.08 10.64 45.54
N LYS A 711 -17.09 10.81 46.86
CA LYS A 711 -16.58 11.99 47.56
C LYS A 711 -15.07 12.07 47.65
N ASP A 712 -14.39 10.94 47.68
CA ASP A 712 -12.96 10.89 48.01
C ASP A 712 -12.10 10.86 46.74
N LYS A 713 -12.66 10.32 45.64
CA LYS A 713 -12.03 10.25 44.32
C LYS A 713 -13.06 10.01 43.23
N GLY A 714 -12.75 10.37 42.00
CA GLY A 714 -13.62 10.04 40.87
C GLY A 714 -13.20 10.66 39.55
N THR A 715 -13.96 10.30 38.52
CA THR A 715 -13.86 10.88 37.18
C THR A 715 -15.25 11.25 36.70
N ILE A 716 -15.39 12.43 36.10
CA ILE A 716 -16.65 12.87 35.46
C ILE A 716 -16.31 13.20 34.02
N GLU A 717 -17.08 12.66 33.07
CA GLU A 717 -16.92 12.97 31.65
C GLU A 717 -18.23 12.99 30.88
N PHE A 718 -18.24 13.76 29.79
CA PHE A 718 -19.43 13.99 28.96
C PHE A 718 -19.04 14.68 27.65
N PHE A 719 -19.94 14.61 26.68
CA PHE A 719 -19.89 15.46 25.50
C PHE A 719 -20.65 16.76 25.74
N TYR A 720 -20.12 17.84 25.21
CA TYR A 720 -20.72 19.16 25.32
C TYR A 720 -20.70 19.90 23.98
N LYS A 721 -21.82 20.57 23.67
CA LYS A 721 -21.96 21.43 22.49
C LYS A 721 -22.49 22.81 22.94
N PRO A 722 -21.62 23.78 23.25
CA PRO A 722 -22.03 25.11 23.68
C PRO A 722 -22.64 25.91 22.53
N THR A 723 -23.62 26.76 22.81
CA THR A 723 -24.13 27.76 21.85
C THR A 723 -23.34 29.07 21.89
N TYR A 724 -22.28 29.13 22.71
CA TYR A 724 -21.43 30.30 22.91
C TYR A 724 -19.95 30.02 22.63
N ALA A 725 -19.17 31.08 22.42
CA ALA A 725 -17.75 31.00 22.10
C ALA A 725 -16.88 30.93 23.36
N TRP A 726 -15.67 30.40 23.25
CA TRP A 726 -14.75 30.27 24.41
C TRP A 726 -14.37 31.61 25.04
N ASN A 727 -14.51 32.73 24.33
CA ASN A 727 -14.04 34.07 24.72
C ASN A 727 -15.14 35.13 24.89
N ASP A 728 -16.38 34.74 25.17
CA ASP A 728 -17.51 35.67 25.31
C ASP A 728 -17.52 36.54 26.59
N GLY A 729 -16.58 36.33 27.50
CA GLY A 729 -16.46 37.10 28.75
C GLY A 729 -17.55 36.81 29.78
N VAL A 730 -18.32 35.73 29.62
CA VAL A 730 -19.39 35.30 30.53
C VAL A 730 -18.99 34.01 31.25
N SER A 731 -19.47 33.80 32.48
CA SER A 731 -19.32 32.53 33.19
C SER A 731 -20.43 31.57 32.77
N HIS A 732 -20.13 30.28 32.68
CA HIS A 732 -21.07 29.23 32.31
C HIS A 732 -20.81 28.02 33.18
N VAL A 733 -21.76 27.64 34.03
CA VAL A 733 -21.65 26.47 34.93
C VAL A 733 -22.25 25.27 34.21
N LEU A 734 -21.42 24.26 33.93
CA LEU A 734 -21.83 23.08 33.18
C LEU A 734 -22.48 22.03 34.09
N PHE A 735 -21.89 21.82 35.26
CA PHE A 735 -22.45 20.94 36.28
C PHE A 735 -21.89 21.29 37.67
N GLY A 736 -22.57 20.78 38.69
CA GLY A 736 -22.14 20.82 40.08
C GLY A 736 -23.29 21.18 41.02
N TYR A 737 -22.91 21.76 42.14
CA TYR A 737 -23.77 22.39 43.11
C TYR A 737 -23.06 23.66 43.57
N LYS A 738 -23.59 24.82 43.19
CA LYS A 738 -23.02 26.13 43.49
C LYS A 738 -24.14 27.07 43.95
N GLY A 739 -24.02 27.58 45.18
CA GLY A 739 -24.82 28.73 45.62
C GLY A 739 -24.30 30.03 44.98
N ALA A 740 -24.88 31.19 45.34
CA ALA A 740 -24.37 32.49 44.86
C ALA A 740 -22.88 32.75 45.19
N VAL A 741 -22.32 32.01 46.15
CA VAL A 741 -20.90 31.91 46.51
C VAL A 741 -20.58 30.42 46.68
N LEU A 742 -19.38 29.99 46.30
CA LEU A 742 -18.86 28.65 46.61
C LEU A 742 -18.80 28.48 48.13
N ASP A 743 -19.68 27.65 48.67
CA ASP A 743 -19.81 27.37 50.10
C ASP A 743 -19.28 25.97 50.43
N ALA A 744 -19.27 25.63 51.73
CA ALA A 744 -18.83 24.33 52.19
C ALA A 744 -19.56 23.16 51.49
N ASN A 745 -18.80 22.21 50.95
CA ASN A 745 -19.25 20.99 50.25
C ASN A 745 -19.78 21.19 48.82
N ASP A 746 -19.47 22.30 48.18
CA ASP A 746 -19.84 22.59 46.79
C ASP A 746 -18.92 21.91 45.76
N TYR A 747 -19.49 21.62 44.59
CA TYR A 747 -18.77 21.18 43.38
C TYR A 747 -19.09 22.13 42.26
N VAL A 748 -18.11 22.53 41.47
CA VAL A 748 -18.42 23.27 40.25
C VAL A 748 -17.47 22.89 39.14
N PHE A 749 -18.03 22.71 37.94
CA PHE A 749 -17.29 22.82 36.70
C PHE A 749 -17.86 23.93 35.84
N GLU A 750 -17.08 24.99 35.65
CA GLU A 750 -17.51 26.15 34.88
C GLU A 750 -16.45 26.60 33.87
N LYS A 751 -16.91 27.20 32.78
CA LYS A 751 -16.12 28.11 31.97
C LYS A 751 -16.28 29.50 32.57
N THR A 752 -15.21 30.14 33.03
CA THR A 752 -15.30 31.44 33.71
C THR A 752 -15.38 32.62 32.72
N ALA A 753 -15.80 33.79 33.21
CA ALA A 753 -15.71 35.06 32.48
C ALA A 753 -14.27 35.44 32.07
N ALA A 754 -13.25 34.88 32.75
CA ALA A 754 -11.84 35.04 32.38
C ALA A 754 -11.41 34.07 31.26
N ASN A 755 -12.34 33.31 30.68
CA ASN A 755 -12.11 32.33 29.63
C ASN A 755 -11.21 31.17 30.08
N THR A 756 -11.44 30.69 31.29
CA THR A 756 -10.79 29.48 31.83
C THR A 756 -11.82 28.38 32.03
N LEU A 757 -11.43 27.11 31.83
CA LEU A 757 -12.15 26.00 32.44
C LEU A 757 -11.68 25.87 33.88
N TYR A 758 -12.63 25.81 34.79
CA TYR A 758 -12.39 25.83 36.23
C TYR A 758 -13.21 24.71 36.86
N PHE A 759 -12.50 23.76 37.47
CA PHE A 759 -13.10 22.72 38.29
C PHE A 759 -12.69 22.95 39.74
N ALA A 760 -13.65 22.96 40.65
CA ALA A 760 -13.39 23.15 42.06
C ALA A 760 -14.28 22.28 42.93
N ILE A 761 -13.72 21.91 44.07
CA ILE A 761 -14.39 21.25 45.18
C ILE A 761 -14.09 22.05 46.44
N CYS A 762 -15.13 22.41 47.19
CA CYS A 762 -14.97 23.09 48.47
C CYS A 762 -15.03 22.10 49.62
N ASP A 763 -14.00 22.10 50.47
CA ASP A 763 -14.03 21.34 51.72
C ASP A 763 -15.07 21.94 52.67
N ASN A 764 -15.31 21.25 53.78
CA ASN A 764 -16.29 21.69 54.75
C ASN A 764 -15.87 22.93 55.58
N ALA A 765 -14.59 23.27 55.62
CA ALA A 765 -14.14 24.52 56.22
C ALA A 765 -14.39 25.72 55.27
N GLY A 766 -14.89 25.47 54.06
CA GLY A 766 -15.06 26.46 53.00
C GLY A 766 -13.77 26.72 52.22
N THR A 767 -12.77 25.84 52.34
CA THR A 767 -11.53 25.91 51.57
C THR A 767 -11.77 25.37 50.17
N GLU A 768 -11.43 26.17 49.17
CA GLU A 768 -11.52 25.77 47.77
C GLU A 768 -10.26 24.98 47.34
N HIS A 769 -10.50 23.85 46.67
CA HIS A 769 -9.51 23.02 46.01
C HIS A 769 -9.84 23.02 44.52
N SER A 770 -9.00 23.65 43.69
CA SER A 770 -9.36 23.89 42.30
C SER A 770 -8.22 23.70 41.31
N ILE A 771 -8.63 23.43 40.06
CA ILE A 771 -7.80 23.38 38.86
C ILE A 771 -8.40 24.32 37.82
N THR A 772 -7.54 25.14 37.21
CA THR A 772 -7.93 26.13 36.21
C THR A 772 -7.14 25.92 34.93
N PHE A 773 -7.76 25.94 33.76
CA PHE A 773 -7.09 25.87 32.45
C PHE A 773 -7.51 27.03 31.55
N ASN A 774 -6.56 27.80 31.02
CA ASN A 774 -6.86 28.92 30.11
C ASN A 774 -7.30 28.41 28.73
N LEU A 775 -8.51 28.79 28.31
CA LEU A 775 -8.98 28.55 26.95
C LEU A 775 -8.33 29.55 25.98
N SER A 776 -8.22 29.15 24.73
CA SER A 776 -7.68 29.92 23.62
C SER A 776 -8.32 29.46 22.31
N ALA A 777 -8.13 30.25 21.25
CA ALA A 777 -8.65 29.93 19.91
C ALA A 777 -8.12 28.58 19.36
N ASP A 778 -6.99 28.09 19.85
CA ASP A 778 -6.32 26.90 19.32
C ASP A 778 -6.84 25.58 19.95
N PHE A 779 -7.66 25.66 21.00
CA PHE A 779 -8.05 24.48 21.79
C PHE A 779 -9.34 23.79 21.33
N GLY A 780 -9.91 24.14 20.17
CA GLY A 780 -11.06 23.42 19.61
C GLY A 780 -12.39 23.63 20.35
N TRP A 781 -12.46 24.55 21.30
CA TRP A 781 -13.73 25.04 21.85
C TRP A 781 -14.42 25.91 20.79
N LEU A 782 -15.28 25.25 20.00
CA LEU A 782 -16.01 25.88 18.92
C LEU A 782 -17.46 26.10 19.34
N GLN A 783 -17.97 27.31 19.12
CA GLN A 783 -19.40 27.59 19.24
C GLN A 783 -20.15 26.65 18.30
N ASN A 784 -21.13 25.91 18.83
CA ASN A 784 -21.87 24.83 18.16
C ASN A 784 -21.02 23.63 17.71
N GLY A 785 -19.76 23.53 18.15
CA GLY A 785 -18.93 22.34 17.99
C GLY A 785 -19.11 21.40 19.18
N VAL A 786 -19.05 20.10 18.91
CA VAL A 786 -19.05 19.07 19.97
C VAL A 786 -17.63 18.91 20.51
N MET A 787 -17.49 18.84 21.82
CA MET A 787 -16.24 18.54 22.52
C MET A 787 -16.47 17.52 23.62
N HIS A 788 -15.41 16.83 24.02
CA HIS A 788 -15.42 15.90 25.13
C HIS A 788 -14.63 16.49 26.30
N LEU A 789 -15.27 16.58 27.46
CA LEU A 789 -14.70 17.14 28.68
C LEU A 789 -14.60 16.05 29.73
N ARG A 790 -13.45 15.99 30.42
CA ARG A 790 -13.25 15.08 31.55
C ARG A 790 -12.48 15.76 32.67
N VAL A 791 -12.93 15.55 33.90
CA VAL A 791 -12.21 15.95 35.12
C VAL A 791 -11.98 14.75 36.02
N VAL A 792 -10.83 14.73 36.67
CA VAL A 792 -10.39 13.63 37.54
C VAL A 792 -9.89 14.20 38.86
N PHE A 793 -10.25 13.57 39.98
CA PHE A 793 -9.85 14.01 41.32
C PHE A 793 -9.58 12.84 42.28
N ASP A 794 -8.64 13.01 43.22
CA ASP A 794 -8.29 12.04 44.28
C ASP A 794 -7.73 12.78 45.51
N ASP A 795 -8.43 12.72 46.65
CA ASP A 795 -8.02 13.33 47.92
C ASP A 795 -6.75 12.73 48.48
N ALA A 796 -6.72 11.40 48.59
CA ALA A 796 -5.60 10.70 49.20
C ALA A 796 -4.27 10.98 48.48
N LYS A 797 -4.33 11.31 47.19
CA LYS A 797 -3.16 11.65 46.37
C LYS A 797 -2.96 13.14 46.12
N GLY A 798 -3.89 13.98 46.57
CA GLY A 798 -3.94 15.40 46.26
C GLY A 798 -3.86 15.69 44.77
N LEU A 799 -4.70 15.01 43.99
CA LEU A 799 -4.69 15.04 42.54
C LEU A 799 -5.96 15.70 42.01
N MET A 800 -5.82 16.66 41.10
CA MET A 800 -6.88 17.09 40.19
C MET A 800 -6.31 17.24 38.79
N LYS A 801 -7.02 16.75 37.77
CA LYS A 801 -6.62 16.84 36.36
C LYS A 801 -7.82 17.14 35.46
N LEU A 802 -7.57 17.90 34.41
CA LEU A 802 -8.56 18.27 33.40
C LEU A 802 -8.12 17.76 32.03
N PHE A 803 -9.06 17.17 31.30
CA PHE A 803 -8.86 16.66 29.96
C PHE A 803 -9.86 17.31 29.01
N PHE A 804 -9.35 17.72 27.86
CA PHE A 804 -10.12 18.30 26.78
C PHE A 804 -9.87 17.48 25.52
N ASN A 805 -10.94 16.91 24.94
CA ASN A 805 -10.86 15.98 23.80
C ASN A 805 -9.82 14.87 24.02
N GLY A 806 -9.78 14.31 25.24
CA GLY A 806 -8.87 13.22 25.62
C GLY A 806 -7.43 13.66 25.91
N THR A 807 -7.06 14.93 25.69
CA THR A 807 -5.72 15.45 25.98
C THR A 807 -5.66 16.07 27.37
N GLU A 808 -4.64 15.75 28.17
CA GLU A 808 -4.42 16.41 29.46
C GLU A 808 -4.10 17.89 29.29
N LYS A 809 -4.75 18.75 30.06
CA LYS A 809 -4.60 20.22 30.01
C LYS A 809 -4.30 20.85 31.37
N THR A 810 -3.94 20.04 32.36
CA THR A 810 -3.58 20.50 33.71
C THR A 810 -2.40 21.48 33.68
N PRO A 811 -2.57 22.77 34.07
CA PRO A 811 -1.45 23.71 34.18
C PRO A 811 -0.91 23.80 35.62
N ASP A 812 0.24 24.47 35.79
CA ASP A 812 1.04 24.51 37.04
C ASP A 812 0.34 25.13 38.27
N VAL A 813 -0.78 25.84 38.10
CA VAL A 813 -1.48 26.49 39.21
C VAL A 813 -2.66 25.65 39.66
N SER A 814 -2.47 25.00 40.80
CA SER A 814 -3.50 24.31 41.55
C SER A 814 -3.46 24.81 43.00
N THR A 815 -4.63 25.03 43.60
CA THR A 815 -4.74 25.56 44.96
C THR A 815 -5.07 24.44 45.93
N ASN A 816 -4.30 24.38 47.03
CA ASN A 816 -4.57 23.52 48.19
C ASN A 816 -4.81 22.04 47.91
N LEU A 817 -4.23 21.42 46.87
CA LEU A 817 -4.59 20.05 46.48
C LEU A 817 -4.39 18.96 47.56
N ALA A 818 -3.67 19.20 48.66
CA ALA A 818 -3.48 18.23 49.74
C ALA A 818 -4.43 18.50 50.93
N ASP A 819 -4.98 17.43 51.52
CA ASP A 819 -5.69 17.42 52.81
C ASP A 819 -7.13 18.02 52.79
N TRP A 820 -7.94 17.71 51.78
CA TRP A 820 -9.38 18.04 51.79
C TRP A 820 -10.15 16.93 52.51
N SER A 821 -9.90 16.80 53.83
CA SER A 821 -10.37 15.69 54.67
C SER A 821 -11.72 15.08 54.24
N ALA A 822 -11.69 13.83 53.78
CA ALA A 822 -12.74 12.93 53.28
C ALA A 822 -14.10 12.86 54.04
N ASN A 823 -14.37 13.71 55.02
CA ASN A 823 -15.49 13.53 55.93
C ASN A 823 -16.79 14.25 55.58
N ARG A 824 -16.91 15.01 54.46
CA ARG A 824 -18.10 15.87 54.28
C ARG A 824 -18.54 16.16 52.84
N LEU A 825 -19.01 15.16 52.10
CA LEU A 825 -20.14 15.40 51.18
C LEU A 825 -21.44 15.06 51.90
N VAL A 826 -21.95 16.00 52.68
CA VAL A 826 -23.16 15.78 53.50
C VAL A 826 -24.35 16.59 52.99
N ASN A 827 -24.21 17.33 51.89
CA ASN A 827 -25.36 17.99 51.30
C ASN A 827 -26.30 16.93 50.71
N ALA A 828 -27.50 16.87 51.27
CA ALA A 828 -28.62 16.04 50.80
C ALA A 828 -29.25 16.57 49.50
N ASN A 829 -28.60 17.56 48.86
CA ASN A 829 -29.06 18.21 47.64
C ASN A 829 -28.46 17.50 46.44
N ASN A 830 -29.24 17.40 45.37
CA ASN A 830 -28.86 16.69 44.15
C ASN A 830 -27.76 17.44 43.38
N PHE A 831 -26.92 16.69 42.69
CA PHE A 831 -25.92 17.21 41.75
C PHE A 831 -26.63 17.63 40.47
N ALA A 832 -26.45 18.89 40.06
CA ALA A 832 -27.10 19.45 38.88
C ALA A 832 -26.18 19.39 37.66
N ILE A 833 -26.73 18.98 36.52
CA ILE A 833 -26.09 19.04 35.20
C ILE A 833 -26.92 20.03 34.38
N GLY A 834 -26.33 21.16 33.99
CA GLY A 834 -27.05 22.26 33.32
C GLY A 834 -27.27 23.49 34.21
N ASN A 835 -28.26 24.30 33.85
CA ASN A 835 -28.54 25.64 34.36
C ASN A 835 -29.42 25.61 35.63
N ASP A 836 -28.90 25.15 36.77
CA ASP A 836 -29.63 25.28 38.04
C ASP A 836 -29.79 26.76 38.44
N ALA A 837 -31.01 27.16 38.79
CA ALA A 837 -31.47 28.55 39.00
C ALA A 837 -30.84 29.28 40.20
N GLN A 838 -29.87 28.65 40.88
CA GLN A 838 -29.21 29.20 42.06
C GLN A 838 -28.03 30.14 41.72
N ASP A 839 -27.58 30.18 40.46
CA ASP A 839 -26.61 31.16 39.93
C ASP A 839 -27.16 31.84 38.65
N THR A 840 -27.96 32.89 38.82
CA THR A 840 -28.70 33.59 37.74
C THR A 840 -27.82 34.35 36.73
N THR A 841 -26.50 34.13 36.73
CA THR A 841 -25.55 34.81 35.81
C THR A 841 -24.69 33.86 35.00
N ALA A 842 -24.93 32.54 35.10
CA ALA A 842 -23.99 31.52 34.64
C ALA A 842 -24.58 30.41 33.73
N GLU A 843 -25.56 30.74 32.88
CA GLU A 843 -26.23 29.77 32.00
C GLU A 843 -25.27 29.13 30.98
N ALA A 844 -24.96 27.84 31.10
CA ALA A 844 -24.25 27.04 30.11
C ALA A 844 -25.17 26.63 28.96
N THR A 845 -25.59 27.62 28.16
CA THR A 845 -26.45 27.38 27.00
C THR A 845 -25.78 26.44 26.00
N GLY A 846 -26.40 25.28 25.76
CA GLY A 846 -25.78 24.20 25.01
C GLY A 846 -26.45 22.86 25.19
N ILE A 847 -25.81 21.81 24.68
CA ILE A 847 -26.29 20.43 24.79
C ILE A 847 -25.22 19.58 25.48
N ILE A 848 -25.60 18.86 26.55
CA ILE A 848 -24.78 17.85 27.21
C ILE A 848 -25.31 16.46 26.83
N ASP A 849 -24.40 15.56 26.47
CA ASP A 849 -24.70 14.20 25.98
C ASP A 849 -23.74 13.19 26.61
N ASP A 850 -24.18 11.93 26.73
CA ASP A 850 -23.38 10.79 27.22
C ASP A 850 -22.62 11.10 28.53
N PHE A 851 -23.35 11.30 29.63
CA PHE A 851 -22.77 11.71 30.91
C PHE A 851 -22.39 10.52 31.79
N TYR A 852 -21.12 10.45 32.17
CA TYR A 852 -20.54 9.38 32.98
C TYR A 852 -19.92 9.90 34.28
N ILE A 853 -20.13 9.14 35.35
CA ILE A 853 -19.40 9.31 36.61
C ILE A 853 -18.78 7.97 37.00
N TYR A 854 -17.49 8.02 37.29
CA TYR A 854 -16.70 6.90 37.74
C TYR A 854 -16.27 7.06 39.19
N ASN A 855 -16.23 5.94 39.90
CA ASN A 855 -15.81 5.80 41.28
C ASN A 855 -14.28 5.80 41.46
N ASP A 856 -13.54 6.06 40.39
CA ASP A 856 -12.09 5.98 40.36
C ASP A 856 -11.47 7.03 39.43
N VAL A 857 -10.16 7.20 39.56
CA VAL A 857 -9.33 8.09 38.77
C VAL A 857 -9.05 7.44 37.40
N ILE A 858 -9.65 7.97 36.34
CA ILE A 858 -9.44 7.51 34.96
C ILE A 858 -8.61 8.55 34.22
N LEU A 859 -7.29 8.42 34.37
CA LEU A 859 -6.34 9.15 33.54
C LEU A 859 -6.34 8.54 32.12
N PRO A 860 -6.12 9.33 31.05
CA PRO A 860 -5.82 8.77 29.75
C PRO A 860 -4.58 7.88 29.90
N TYR A 861 -4.75 6.62 29.56
CA TYR A 861 -3.83 5.56 29.92
C TYR A 861 -2.55 5.62 29.09
N GLY A 862 -1.41 5.85 29.75
CA GLY A 862 -0.19 5.10 29.47
C GLY A 862 -0.21 3.80 30.28
N ALA A 863 0.32 2.70 29.75
CA ALA A 863 0.27 1.34 30.33
C ALA A 863 0.77 1.16 31.77
N TYR A 864 1.42 2.16 32.36
CA TYR A 864 2.21 2.00 33.58
C TYR A 864 1.81 3.06 34.59
N PHE A 865 1.78 2.70 35.87
CA PHE A 865 1.78 3.70 36.95
C PHE A 865 3.21 3.92 37.45
N THR A 866 3.49 5.13 37.93
CA THR A 866 4.74 5.45 38.62
C THR A 866 4.69 4.92 40.04
N ASP A 867 5.77 4.29 40.51
CA ASP A 867 5.95 4.11 41.95
C ASP A 867 6.30 5.45 42.62
N MET A 868 6.52 5.44 43.94
CA MET A 868 6.84 6.63 44.74
C MET A 868 8.14 7.36 44.34
N THR A 869 8.85 6.91 43.30
CA THR A 869 10.11 7.48 42.79
C THR A 869 10.04 7.99 41.35
N ASN A 870 8.86 8.03 40.72
CA ASN A 870 8.66 8.47 39.33
C ASN A 870 9.38 7.62 38.25
N ALA A 871 9.71 6.36 38.54
CA ALA A 871 10.16 5.40 37.54
C ALA A 871 8.97 4.56 37.00
N TYR A 872 8.80 4.53 35.67
CA TYR A 872 7.81 3.68 34.98
C TYR A 872 8.27 2.21 35.03
N ALA A 873 7.79 1.43 36.00
CA ALA A 873 8.29 0.07 36.17
C ALA A 873 7.23 -1.03 36.33
N ASN A 874 5.96 -0.71 36.67
CA ASN A 874 4.96 -1.75 36.93
C ASN A 874 3.62 -1.53 36.19
N PRO A 875 3.06 -2.58 35.56
CA PRO A 875 1.77 -2.54 34.88
C PRO A 875 0.60 -2.44 35.88
N ASN A 876 -0.46 -1.71 35.51
CA ASN A 876 -1.66 -1.54 36.33
C ASN A 876 -2.35 -2.91 36.58
N PRO A 877 -2.63 -3.29 37.85
CA PRO A 877 -3.15 -4.61 38.19
C PRO A 877 -4.55 -4.91 37.63
N ASP A 878 -5.32 -3.87 37.26
CA ASP A 878 -6.70 -4.00 36.76
C ASP A 878 -6.78 -3.98 35.22
N ILE A 879 -5.65 -3.72 34.54
CA ILE A 879 -5.58 -3.84 33.09
C ILE A 879 -5.16 -5.26 32.75
N LEU A 880 -6.10 -6.06 32.23
CA LEU A 880 -5.81 -7.44 31.80
C LEU A 880 -5.19 -7.50 30.39
N PHE A 881 -5.30 -6.41 29.63
CA PHE A 881 -4.77 -6.28 28.28
C PHE A 881 -4.51 -4.79 27.94
N TYR A 882 -3.29 -4.42 27.56
CA TYR A 882 -2.94 -3.05 27.13
C TYR A 882 -2.05 -3.08 25.89
N PHE A 883 -2.31 -2.20 24.93
CA PHE A 883 -1.55 -2.08 23.70
C PHE A 883 -1.19 -0.61 23.44
N ASN A 884 0.10 -0.29 23.27
CA ASN A 884 0.54 1.09 23.01
C ASN A 884 0.53 1.39 21.50
N CYS A 885 -0.52 2.07 21.02
CA CYS A 885 -0.68 2.42 19.61
C CYS A 885 0.03 3.72 19.20
N GLU A 886 0.71 4.43 20.10
CA GLU A 886 1.51 5.62 19.77
C GLU A 886 2.98 5.32 19.41
N SER A 887 3.38 4.04 19.41
CA SER A 887 4.71 3.65 18.94
C SER A 887 4.62 3.04 17.55
N ASP A 888 5.41 3.55 16.60
CA ASP A 888 5.40 3.18 15.18
C ASP A 888 5.99 1.79 14.89
N VAL A 889 6.03 0.90 15.90
CA VAL A 889 6.67 -0.42 15.83
C VAL A 889 5.59 -1.49 15.62
N SER A 890 5.57 -2.12 14.45
CA SER A 890 4.68 -3.27 14.20
C SER A 890 5.08 -4.46 15.08
N GLY A 891 4.10 -5.13 15.69
CA GLY A 891 4.35 -6.37 16.44
C GLY A 891 4.60 -6.20 17.94
N GLN A 892 4.26 -5.05 18.54
CA GLN A 892 4.27 -5.00 20.00
C GLN A 892 3.33 -6.07 20.54
N ALA A 893 3.82 -6.97 21.38
CA ALA A 893 2.93 -7.71 22.26
C ALA A 893 2.21 -6.69 23.15
N PRO A 894 0.97 -6.97 23.58
CA PRO A 894 0.30 -6.21 24.61
C PRO A 894 1.27 -6.01 25.76
N GLN A 895 1.52 -4.76 26.14
CA GLN A 895 2.44 -4.45 27.24
C GLN A 895 1.92 -5.00 28.57
N ILE A 896 0.61 -5.29 28.62
CA ILE A 896 -0.06 -6.05 29.68
C ILE A 896 -1.00 -7.04 29.02
N GLY A 897 -1.09 -8.28 29.52
CA GLY A 897 -1.94 -9.35 28.97
C GLY A 897 -1.26 -10.24 27.93
N ASN A 898 -1.75 -11.47 27.79
CA ASN A 898 -1.28 -12.40 26.76
C ASN A 898 -2.27 -12.42 25.58
N GLY A 899 -1.86 -11.82 24.47
CA GLY A 899 -2.48 -11.91 23.16
C GLY A 899 -1.48 -11.43 22.11
N THR A 900 -1.63 -11.87 20.87
CA THR A 900 -0.90 -11.32 19.71
C THR A 900 -1.78 -10.36 18.96
#